data_AF-A0ABD6B2R3-F1
#
_entry.id   AF-A0ABD6B2R3-F1
#
_cell.length_a   1.000
_cell.length_b   1.000
_cell.length_c   1.000
_cell.angle_alpha   90.00
_cell.angle_beta   90.00
_cell.angle_gamma   90.00
#
_symmetry.space_group_name_H-M   'P 1'
#
loop_
_entity.id
_entity.type
_entity.pdbx_description
1 polymer ?
#
loop_
_entity_poly.entity_id
_entity_poly.type
_entity_poly.pdbx_seq_one_letter_code
_entity_poly.pdbx_strand_id
1 'polypeptide(L)'
;MANSLKKLVRSPSFLEFVSGILYLSIVGVVAWFLLENLWLPAWESRGIAFRTVRLIGRTIGTFFPSESFLFVLPFPLGVFAGVSLVWFVDTYKRYQAIVLWAGIGIVVAQLLIMGRLFDVLIENFSLLILSSLVIGVVAGIQIGGIPLIGWLRRDRDHLIGTPPNEFDRAPLAVWGILFLMVVVGLVDGHLSLGLGGGPIEATRLEQLGGNLVGSTILLGAFWKFTEYESEIRTVQIGPARGGKTAILGGLYNHLETENSLTILRGGEFDTSISDRIENGEFPPRNQLREVDRGRQYRFLEIPFVSDRRFFRKKVVIGTLDYPGELITGGSNWNPLDEELEAVRQEGRHDLILDHEYIENEVDVPVLAPAALKIDAALGRLQSAFSSTDQWEEAQRVLENAESLSYQETVPPEALANALSRLVDGADTILFTVPLDDFVQRAAAAGHMPQHTDAYWLRRTGGQYEVYSTEGDLVGRYDTLDDLEFEAILEEAPEVLNELPRYDHPDLGDVRLVIEGRPARTPSSEYRRVYEGIVDQCNGGAKSFVWVASMSDYAKRHFTAAYTAYVGNNATPSSLNPTEILSSETLPNHPSLPHEDGVYTTFADWIETQYLDVPENWDGYRRSLRKRTREDFLYPLWYDVESNDQGERIKTGSRPILQGADRLIDRIEGRTLVRTYPWRSYLPGGESLSKSEEMVENMRESLNTQRTTNESVATDGEPTEEDA
;
A
#
# COMPACT_ATOMS: atom_id res chain seq x y z
N MET A 1 4.67 -9.90 33.81
CA MET A 1 5.09 -10.93 32.82
C MET A 1 4.02 -11.20 31.76
N ALA A 2 2.75 -11.51 32.12
CA ALA A 2 1.67 -11.78 31.15
C ALA A 2 1.39 -10.63 30.14
N ASN A 3 1.43 -9.36 30.57
CA ASN A 3 1.24 -8.22 29.67
C ASN A 3 2.39 -8.03 28.68
N SER A 4 3.62 -8.34 29.10
CA SER A 4 4.80 -8.31 28.23
C SER A 4 4.74 -9.44 27.19
N LEU A 5 4.29 -10.64 27.60
CA LEU A 5 4.09 -11.77 26.67
C LEU A 5 2.96 -11.48 25.66
N LYS A 6 1.83 -10.89 26.09
CA LYS A 6 0.75 -10.46 25.19
C LYS A 6 1.23 -9.40 24.20
N LYS A 7 2.04 -8.44 24.64
CA LYS A 7 2.62 -7.39 23.77
C LYS A 7 3.59 -8.00 22.75
N LEU A 8 4.40 -8.98 23.17
CA LEU A 8 5.31 -9.71 22.29
C LEU A 8 4.54 -10.55 21.25
N VAL A 9 3.53 -11.32 21.67
CA VAL A 9 2.74 -12.18 20.78
C VAL A 9 1.92 -11.37 19.76
N ARG A 10 1.53 -10.14 20.12
CA ARG A 10 0.83 -9.21 19.22
C ARG A 10 1.77 -8.35 18.37
N SER A 11 3.10 -8.43 18.56
CA SER A 11 3.99 -7.63 17.72
C SER A 11 3.96 -8.21 16.29
N PRO A 12 3.84 -7.35 15.26
CA PRO A 12 3.86 -7.78 13.85
C PRO A 12 5.09 -8.66 13.54
N SER A 13 6.23 -8.31 14.13
CA SER A 13 7.49 -9.06 14.01
C SER A 13 7.42 -10.49 14.55
N PHE A 14 6.64 -10.75 15.61
CA PHE A 14 6.49 -12.10 16.15
C PHE A 14 5.59 -12.96 15.27
N LEU A 15 4.49 -12.39 14.76
CA LEU A 15 3.62 -13.08 13.81
C LEU A 15 4.35 -13.44 12.52
N GLU A 16 5.16 -12.52 11.98
CA GLU A 16 6.01 -12.81 10.83
C GLU A 16 7.04 -13.91 11.11
N PHE A 17 7.67 -13.88 12.30
CA PHE A 17 8.62 -14.92 12.71
C PHE A 17 7.97 -16.31 12.81
N VAL A 18 6.81 -16.39 13.48
CA VAL A 18 6.04 -17.64 13.59
C VAL A 18 5.58 -18.12 12.21
N SER A 19 5.11 -17.20 11.36
CA SER A 19 4.75 -17.51 9.97
C SER A 19 5.95 -18.04 9.19
N GLY A 20 7.14 -17.44 9.37
CA GLY A 20 8.38 -17.89 8.75
C GLY A 20 8.79 -19.30 9.21
N ILE A 21 8.69 -19.61 10.50
CA ILE A 21 8.96 -20.95 11.04
C ILE A 21 7.95 -21.96 10.51
N LEU A 22 6.66 -21.63 10.54
CA LEU A 22 5.60 -22.50 10.05
C LEU A 22 5.81 -22.81 8.56
N TYR A 23 6.12 -21.77 7.78
CA TYR A 23 6.44 -21.89 6.38
C TYR A 23 7.66 -22.80 6.14
N LEU A 24 8.78 -22.56 6.84
CA LEU A 24 9.98 -23.41 6.80
C LEU A 24 9.66 -24.87 7.11
N SER A 25 8.82 -25.11 8.11
CA SER A 25 8.44 -26.44 8.55
C SER A 25 7.60 -27.15 7.48
N ILE A 26 6.62 -26.46 6.88
CA ILE A 26 5.80 -26.99 5.79
C ILE A 26 6.67 -27.32 4.58
N VAL A 27 7.52 -26.39 4.16
CA VAL A 27 8.42 -26.62 3.01
C VAL A 27 9.38 -27.78 3.28
N GLY A 28 9.98 -27.85 4.48
CA GLY A 28 10.90 -28.92 4.85
C GLY A 28 10.22 -30.30 4.85
N VAL A 29 9.03 -30.41 5.45
CA VAL A 29 8.27 -31.68 5.52
C VAL A 29 7.77 -32.10 4.13
N VAL A 30 7.28 -31.16 3.32
CA VAL A 30 6.77 -31.47 1.98
C VAL A 30 7.91 -31.81 1.02
N ALA A 31 9.02 -31.06 1.05
CA ALA A 31 10.20 -31.36 0.25
C ALA A 31 10.79 -32.72 0.63
N TRP A 32 10.80 -33.06 1.93
CA TRP A 32 11.18 -34.38 2.41
C TRP A 32 10.28 -35.48 1.83
N PHE A 33 8.97 -35.32 1.97
CA PHE A 33 7.99 -36.27 1.46
C PHE A 33 8.15 -36.48 -0.06
N LEU A 34 8.31 -35.42 -0.84
CA LEU A 34 8.52 -35.51 -2.29
C LEU A 34 9.88 -36.10 -2.65
N LEU A 35 10.92 -35.84 -1.87
CA LEU A 35 12.23 -36.46 -2.11
C LEU A 35 12.15 -37.98 -1.98
N GLU A 36 11.52 -38.49 -0.91
CA GLU A 36 11.39 -39.93 -0.66
C GLU A 36 10.39 -40.61 -1.61
N ASN A 37 9.25 -39.99 -1.89
CA ASN A 37 8.13 -40.64 -2.58
C ASN A 37 8.05 -40.30 -4.08
N LEU A 38 8.76 -39.27 -4.54
CA LEU A 38 8.71 -38.82 -5.93
C LEU A 38 10.09 -38.83 -6.59
N TRP A 39 11.01 -38.00 -6.12
CA TRP A 39 12.26 -37.76 -6.85
C TRP A 39 13.24 -38.93 -6.78
N LEU A 40 13.43 -39.53 -5.60
CA LEU A 40 14.33 -40.66 -5.45
C LEU A 40 13.84 -41.89 -6.23
N PRO A 41 12.56 -42.33 -6.11
CA PRO A 41 12.05 -43.44 -6.92
C PRO A 41 12.09 -43.15 -8.42
N ALA A 42 11.75 -41.92 -8.84
CA ALA A 42 11.85 -41.49 -10.24
C ALA A 42 13.28 -41.65 -10.76
N TRP A 43 14.28 -41.25 -9.98
CA TRP A 43 15.69 -41.40 -10.34
C TRP A 43 16.12 -42.87 -10.41
N GLU A 44 15.78 -43.67 -9.40
CA GLU A 44 16.11 -45.10 -9.33
C GLU A 44 15.47 -45.90 -10.47
N SER A 45 14.28 -45.49 -10.93
CA SER A 45 13.59 -46.10 -12.07
C SER A 45 14.29 -45.88 -13.42
N ARG A 46 15.30 -45.01 -13.47
CA ARG A 46 16.03 -44.63 -14.71
C ARG A 46 15.08 -44.11 -15.80
N GLY A 47 14.15 -43.24 -15.38
CA GLY A 47 13.15 -42.58 -16.21
C GLY A 47 13.71 -41.63 -17.27
N ILE A 48 12.86 -40.75 -17.81
CA ILE A 48 13.21 -39.77 -18.85
C ILE A 48 14.33 -38.86 -18.36
N ALA A 49 14.25 -38.33 -17.14
CA ALA A 49 15.26 -37.43 -16.59
C ALA A 49 16.65 -38.07 -16.59
N PHE A 50 16.76 -39.28 -16.02
CA PHE A 50 18.01 -40.03 -15.98
C PHE A 50 18.57 -40.29 -17.38
N ARG A 51 17.70 -40.64 -18.34
CA ARG A 51 18.08 -40.91 -19.73
C ARG A 51 18.52 -39.64 -20.46
N THR A 52 17.83 -38.53 -20.26
CA THR A 52 18.20 -37.23 -20.83
C THR A 52 19.55 -36.80 -20.29
N VAL A 53 19.76 -36.86 -18.97
CA VAL A 53 21.05 -36.59 -18.33
C VAL A 53 22.14 -37.51 -18.91
N ARG A 54 21.86 -38.81 -19.07
CA ARG A 54 22.79 -39.77 -19.66
C ARG A 54 23.06 -39.53 -21.14
N LEU A 55 22.07 -39.11 -21.91
CA LEU A 55 22.19 -38.80 -23.33
C LEU A 55 23.03 -37.55 -23.53
N ILE A 56 22.71 -36.47 -22.83
CA ILE A 56 23.51 -35.23 -22.81
C ILE A 56 24.93 -35.56 -22.35
N GLY A 57 25.07 -36.38 -21.31
CA GLY A 57 26.37 -36.82 -20.80
C GLY A 57 27.16 -37.56 -21.86
N ARG A 58 26.54 -38.46 -22.62
CA ARG A 58 27.21 -39.14 -23.74
C ARG A 58 27.59 -38.19 -24.87
N THR A 59 26.73 -37.23 -25.21
CA THR A 59 26.99 -36.25 -26.28
C THR A 59 28.10 -35.28 -25.91
N ILE A 60 28.19 -34.85 -24.65
CA ILE A 60 29.33 -34.05 -24.14
C ILE A 60 30.55 -34.96 -23.93
N GLY A 61 30.32 -36.21 -23.53
CA GLY A 61 31.30 -37.24 -23.22
C GLY A 61 32.13 -37.73 -24.39
N THR A 62 31.69 -37.52 -25.63
CA THR A 62 32.55 -37.70 -26.80
C THR A 62 33.80 -36.82 -26.73
N PHE A 63 33.76 -35.72 -25.95
CA PHE A 63 34.92 -34.88 -25.65
C PHE A 63 35.67 -35.28 -24.36
N PHE A 64 35.04 -36.04 -23.45
CA PHE A 64 35.60 -36.47 -22.15
C PHE A 64 35.34 -37.99 -21.92
N PRO A 65 36.26 -38.86 -22.38
CA PRO A 65 36.02 -40.30 -22.55
C PRO A 65 35.93 -41.16 -21.29
N SER A 66 35.97 -40.60 -20.08
CA SER A 66 35.77 -41.34 -18.83
C SER A 66 34.77 -40.61 -17.94
N GLU A 67 33.55 -41.16 -17.83
CA GLU A 67 32.53 -40.81 -16.82
C GLU A 67 31.75 -39.50 -16.99
N SER A 68 31.40 -39.19 -18.23
CA SER A 68 30.63 -38.02 -18.66
C SER A 68 29.24 -37.85 -17.99
N PHE A 69 28.68 -38.91 -17.40
CA PHE A 69 27.43 -38.86 -16.66
C PHE A 69 27.54 -37.99 -15.39
N LEU A 70 28.70 -38.03 -14.73
CA LEU A 70 28.96 -37.25 -13.52
C LEU A 70 29.07 -35.74 -13.79
N PHE A 71 29.28 -35.32 -15.04
CA PHE A 71 29.35 -33.89 -15.39
C PHE A 71 27.96 -33.22 -15.52
N VAL A 72 26.92 -33.97 -15.90
CA VAL A 72 25.62 -33.36 -16.28
C VAL A 72 24.72 -33.07 -15.10
N LEU A 73 24.83 -33.82 -14.01
CA LEU A 73 24.01 -33.63 -12.81
C LEU A 73 24.44 -32.41 -11.95
N PRO A 74 25.75 -32.15 -11.74
CA PRO A 74 26.20 -30.98 -11.00
C PRO A 74 25.88 -29.65 -11.68
N PHE A 75 25.74 -29.62 -13.01
CA PHE A 75 25.47 -28.36 -13.73
C PHE A 75 24.10 -27.75 -13.35
N PRO A 76 22.94 -28.44 -13.47
CA PRO A 76 21.65 -27.91 -13.03
C PRO A 76 21.60 -27.57 -11.54
N LEU A 77 22.26 -28.36 -10.69
CA LEU A 77 22.42 -28.02 -9.27
C LEU A 77 23.22 -26.73 -9.08
N GLY A 78 24.28 -26.55 -9.86
CA GLY A 78 25.05 -25.32 -9.93
C GLY A 78 24.18 -24.15 -10.38
N VAL A 79 23.37 -24.30 -11.43
CA VAL A 79 22.43 -23.27 -11.90
C VAL A 79 21.47 -22.89 -10.78
N PHE A 80 20.81 -23.87 -10.15
CA PHE A 80 19.90 -23.62 -9.03
C PHE A 80 20.60 -22.91 -7.85
N ALA A 81 21.80 -23.37 -7.48
CA ALA A 81 22.61 -22.73 -6.44
C ALA A 81 23.00 -21.30 -6.83
N GLY A 82 23.39 -21.07 -8.08
CA GLY A 82 23.73 -19.74 -8.59
C GLY A 82 22.55 -18.79 -8.56
N VAL A 83 21.39 -19.19 -9.06
CA VAL A 83 20.15 -18.38 -9.04
C VAL A 83 19.74 -18.09 -7.59
N SER A 84 19.75 -19.09 -6.71
CA SER A 84 19.38 -18.90 -5.30
C SER A 84 20.40 -18.10 -4.50
N LEU A 85 21.68 -18.05 -4.92
CA LEU A 85 22.69 -17.18 -4.33
C LEU A 85 22.45 -15.70 -4.64
N VAL A 86 21.87 -15.38 -5.80
CA VAL A 86 21.49 -14.00 -6.16
C VAL A 86 20.50 -13.43 -5.14
N TRP A 87 19.62 -14.25 -4.56
CA TRP A 87 18.68 -13.80 -3.52
C TRP A 87 19.35 -13.31 -2.23
N PHE A 88 20.61 -13.69 -1.95
CA PHE A 88 21.34 -13.13 -0.79
C PHE A 88 21.81 -11.70 -1.04
N VAL A 89 21.97 -11.33 -2.31
CA VAL A 89 22.35 -9.98 -2.76
C VAL A 89 21.11 -9.09 -2.89
N ASP A 90 19.96 -9.71 -3.18
CA ASP A 90 18.65 -9.05 -3.17
C ASP A 90 18.33 -8.48 -1.78
N THR A 91 18.07 -7.17 -1.74
CA THR A 91 17.86 -6.44 -0.47
C THR A 91 16.54 -6.81 0.21
N TYR A 92 15.55 -7.23 -0.58
CA TYR A 92 14.20 -7.57 -0.13
C TYR A 92 14.07 -9.05 0.23
N LYS A 93 14.77 -9.92 -0.50
CA LYS A 93 14.63 -11.37 -0.41
C LYS A 93 15.70 -12.04 0.44
N ARG A 94 16.65 -11.31 1.01
CA ARG A 94 17.76 -11.89 1.82
C ARG A 94 17.30 -12.87 2.90
N TYR A 95 16.25 -12.56 3.66
CA TYR A 95 15.73 -13.47 4.69
C TYR A 95 15.03 -14.69 4.09
N GLN A 96 14.37 -14.52 2.94
CA GLN A 96 13.74 -15.63 2.21
C GLN A 96 14.81 -16.54 1.61
N ALA A 97 15.95 -16.00 1.19
CA ALA A 97 17.13 -16.77 0.81
C ALA A 97 17.66 -17.59 1.99
N ILE A 98 17.81 -16.98 3.18
CA ILE A 98 18.22 -17.70 4.39
C ILE A 98 17.26 -18.86 4.69
N VAL A 99 15.95 -18.61 4.59
CA VAL A 99 14.89 -19.62 4.77
C VAL A 99 15.02 -20.75 3.74
N LEU A 100 15.17 -20.42 2.46
CA LEU A 100 15.38 -21.38 1.38
C LEU A 100 16.60 -22.27 1.66
N TRP A 101 17.74 -21.66 1.96
CA TRP A 101 19.00 -22.36 2.21
C TRP A 101 18.99 -23.15 3.52
N ALA A 102 18.27 -22.69 4.55
CA ALA A 102 18.03 -23.49 5.75
C ALA A 102 17.21 -24.75 5.42
N GLY A 103 16.15 -24.61 4.61
CA GLY A 103 15.36 -25.74 4.11
C GLY A 103 16.21 -26.75 3.31
N ILE A 104 17.03 -26.24 2.37
CA ILE A 104 17.99 -27.07 1.62
C ILE A 104 18.97 -27.76 2.58
N GLY A 105 19.50 -27.03 3.58
CA GLY A 105 20.41 -27.56 4.58
C GLY A 105 19.80 -28.70 5.40
N ILE A 106 18.52 -28.61 5.76
CA ILE A 106 17.78 -29.69 6.44
C ILE A 106 17.69 -30.93 5.54
N VAL A 107 17.32 -30.76 4.26
CA VAL A 107 17.24 -31.86 3.30
C VAL A 107 18.62 -32.52 3.12
N VAL A 108 19.69 -31.73 2.98
CA VAL A 108 21.06 -32.22 2.83
C VAL A 108 21.54 -32.95 4.09
N ALA A 109 21.30 -32.38 5.28
CA ALA A 109 21.66 -33.01 6.55
C ALA A 109 20.98 -34.36 6.73
N GLN A 110 19.72 -34.47 6.32
CA GLN A 110 18.97 -35.71 6.38
C GLN A 110 19.50 -36.76 5.40
N LEU A 111 19.85 -36.36 4.17
CA LEU A 111 20.53 -37.24 3.20
C LEU A 111 21.90 -37.72 3.69
N LEU A 112 22.62 -36.88 4.46
CA LEU A 112 23.87 -37.26 5.12
C LEU A 112 23.65 -38.28 6.25
N ILE A 113 22.63 -38.08 7.09
CA ILE A 113 22.27 -39.01 8.18
C ILE A 113 21.89 -40.39 7.62
N MET A 114 21.27 -40.44 6.45
CA MET A 114 20.96 -41.68 5.74
C MET A 114 22.19 -42.38 5.11
N GLY A 115 23.39 -41.79 5.19
CA GLY A 115 24.61 -42.30 4.56
C GLY A 115 24.64 -42.19 3.03
N ARG A 116 23.53 -41.76 2.41
CA ARG A 116 23.38 -41.78 0.94
C ARG A 116 24.20 -40.71 0.23
N LEU A 117 24.39 -39.55 0.84
CA LEU A 117 25.05 -38.42 0.18
C LEU A 117 26.58 -38.54 0.21
N PHE A 118 27.15 -38.96 1.34
CA PHE A 118 28.60 -38.91 1.58
C PHE A 118 29.35 -39.94 0.75
N ASP A 119 28.83 -41.17 0.70
CA ASP A 119 29.40 -42.25 -0.10
C ASP A 119 29.38 -41.88 -1.60
N VAL A 120 28.25 -41.36 -2.09
CA VAL A 120 28.11 -40.91 -3.48
C VAL A 120 29.03 -39.73 -3.79
N LEU A 121 29.16 -38.74 -2.89
CA LEU A 121 30.01 -37.57 -3.13
C LEU A 121 31.49 -37.93 -3.14
N ILE A 122 31.98 -38.70 -2.16
CA ILE A 122 33.41 -39.03 -2.04
C ILE A 122 33.86 -39.98 -3.14
N GLU A 123 33.09 -41.04 -3.40
CA GLU A 123 33.47 -42.03 -4.41
C GLU A 123 33.51 -41.44 -5.82
N ASN A 124 32.67 -40.43 -6.07
CA ASN A 124 32.55 -39.82 -7.39
C ASN A 124 33.22 -38.44 -7.49
N PHE A 125 33.84 -37.92 -6.42
CA PHE A 125 34.42 -36.57 -6.43
C PHE A 125 35.52 -36.45 -7.50
N SER A 126 35.33 -35.55 -8.44
CA SER A 126 36.31 -35.25 -9.48
C SER A 126 36.40 -33.75 -9.74
N LEU A 127 37.55 -33.30 -10.25
CA LEU A 127 37.73 -31.91 -10.70
C LEU A 127 36.70 -31.51 -11.77
N LEU A 128 36.21 -32.48 -12.57
CA LEU A 128 35.16 -32.27 -13.57
C LEU A 128 33.79 -31.98 -12.94
N ILE A 129 33.42 -32.67 -11.85
CA ILE A 129 32.19 -32.37 -11.11
C ILE A 129 32.26 -30.95 -10.55
N LEU A 130 33.39 -30.60 -9.93
CA LEU A 130 33.58 -29.28 -9.34
C LEU A 130 33.53 -28.18 -10.40
N SER A 131 34.18 -28.36 -11.55
CA SER A 131 34.16 -27.37 -12.63
C SER A 131 32.76 -27.22 -13.25
N SER A 132 32.03 -28.34 -13.45
CA SER A 132 30.64 -28.33 -13.91
C SER A 132 29.73 -27.54 -12.96
N LEU A 133 29.86 -27.80 -11.64
CA LEU A 133 29.12 -27.10 -10.61
C LEU A 133 29.43 -25.60 -10.64
N VAL A 134 30.71 -25.21 -10.71
CA VAL A 134 31.13 -23.80 -10.78
C VAL A 134 30.59 -23.10 -12.03
N ILE A 135 30.66 -23.75 -13.19
CA ILE A 135 30.10 -23.21 -14.45
C ILE A 135 28.58 -23.06 -14.31
N GLY A 136 27.91 -24.06 -13.73
CA GLY A 136 26.48 -23.98 -13.40
C GLY A 136 26.15 -22.80 -12.50
N VAL A 137 26.92 -22.58 -11.42
CA VAL A 137 26.74 -21.44 -10.50
C VAL A 137 26.89 -20.12 -11.24
N VAL A 138 27.91 -19.97 -12.08
CA VAL A 138 28.11 -18.75 -12.89
C VAL A 138 26.94 -18.52 -13.86
N ALA A 139 26.45 -19.58 -14.51
CA ALA A 139 25.29 -19.49 -15.38
C ALA A 139 24.01 -19.15 -14.59
N GLY A 140 23.82 -19.74 -13.41
CA GLY A 140 22.72 -19.44 -12.52
C GLY A 140 22.71 -18.01 -12.03
N ILE A 141 23.87 -17.46 -11.66
CA ILE A 141 23.99 -16.05 -11.26
C ILE A 141 23.59 -15.11 -12.41
N GLN A 142 23.96 -15.44 -13.64
CA GLN A 142 23.53 -14.67 -14.83
C GLN A 142 22.03 -14.78 -15.10
N ILE A 143 21.47 -15.98 -15.04
CA ILE A 143 20.02 -16.19 -15.18
C ILE A 143 19.27 -15.41 -14.09
N GLY A 144 19.81 -15.37 -12.88
CA GLY A 144 19.28 -14.60 -11.76
C GLY A 144 19.37 -13.07 -11.94
N GLY A 145 20.04 -12.57 -12.98
CA GLY A 145 20.03 -11.15 -13.34
C GLY A 145 21.34 -10.40 -13.08
N ILE A 146 22.36 -11.03 -12.49
CA ILE A 146 23.67 -10.39 -12.32
C ILE A 146 24.51 -10.58 -13.60
N PRO A 147 24.81 -9.52 -14.37
CA PRO A 147 25.44 -9.64 -15.68
C PRO A 147 26.95 -9.86 -15.59
N LEU A 148 27.40 -10.95 -14.96
CA LEU A 148 28.82 -11.26 -14.74
C LEU A 148 29.67 -11.19 -16.03
N ILE A 149 29.16 -11.69 -17.16
CA ILE A 149 29.87 -11.64 -18.45
C ILE A 149 29.98 -10.21 -18.99
N GLY A 150 28.94 -9.39 -18.83
CA GLY A 150 28.94 -7.98 -19.25
C GLY A 150 29.97 -7.18 -18.47
N TRP A 151 29.99 -7.38 -17.15
CA TRP A 151 30.98 -6.79 -16.25
C TRP A 151 32.42 -7.18 -16.60
N LEU A 152 32.66 -8.46 -16.88
CA LEU A 152 33.99 -8.93 -17.34
C LEU A 152 34.39 -8.32 -18.69
N ARG A 153 33.44 -7.92 -19.54
CA ARG A 153 33.71 -7.48 -20.92
C ARG A 153 34.03 -5.99 -21.07
N ARG A 154 33.45 -5.06 -20.30
CA ARG A 154 33.93 -3.65 -20.22
C ARG A 154 33.11 -2.68 -19.36
N ASP A 155 31.88 -3.00 -18.95
CA ASP A 155 31.09 -2.11 -18.09
C ASP A 155 31.54 -2.28 -16.63
N ARG A 156 32.46 -1.41 -16.21
CA ARG A 156 33.00 -1.40 -14.84
C ARG A 156 32.19 -0.53 -13.88
N ASP A 157 31.12 0.08 -14.34
CA ASP A 157 30.38 1.08 -13.57
C ASP A 157 29.39 0.44 -12.59
N HIS A 158 29.87 -0.56 -11.84
CA HIS A 158 29.25 -1.28 -10.71
C HIS A 158 28.54 -2.59 -11.13
N LEU A 159 29.03 -3.71 -10.56
CA LEU A 159 28.53 -5.07 -10.79
C LEU A 159 27.16 -5.30 -10.13
N ILE A 160 26.89 -4.49 -9.11
CA ILE A 160 25.70 -4.45 -8.28
C ILE A 160 25.46 -2.96 -8.01
N GLY A 161 24.26 -2.46 -8.25
CA GLY A 161 23.91 -1.06 -8.01
C GLY A 161 24.08 -0.66 -6.54
N THR A 162 24.03 0.63 -6.26
CA THR A 162 23.89 1.08 -4.86
C THR A 162 22.57 0.49 -4.32
N PRO A 163 22.59 -0.18 -3.15
CA PRO A 163 21.38 -0.75 -2.59
C PRO A 163 20.28 0.32 -2.48
N PRO A 164 19.02 -0.07 -2.68
CA PRO A 164 18.50 -1.44 -2.80
C PRO A 164 18.85 -2.13 -4.13
N ASN A 165 19.06 -3.44 -4.09
CA ASN A 165 19.18 -4.26 -5.30
C ASN A 165 17.97 -5.19 -5.42
N GLU A 166 17.35 -5.19 -6.60
CA GLU A 166 16.25 -6.06 -7.03
C GLU A 166 16.75 -7.03 -8.11
N PHE A 167 16.43 -8.32 -7.97
CA PHE A 167 16.70 -9.36 -8.98
C PHE A 167 15.46 -10.23 -9.28
N ASP A 168 14.53 -9.68 -10.06
CA ASP A 168 13.18 -10.22 -10.33
C ASP A 168 13.23 -11.61 -10.96
N ARG A 169 14.24 -11.81 -11.80
CA ARG A 169 14.44 -13.06 -12.53
C ARG A 169 14.83 -14.21 -11.61
N ALA A 170 15.50 -13.93 -10.49
CA ALA A 170 16.03 -14.99 -9.65
C ALA A 170 14.92 -15.78 -8.95
N PRO A 171 13.89 -15.16 -8.33
CA PRO A 171 12.78 -15.93 -7.75
C PRO A 171 11.98 -16.71 -8.77
N LEU A 172 11.65 -16.07 -9.90
CA LEU A 172 10.94 -16.72 -10.99
C LEU A 172 11.71 -17.93 -11.54
N ALA A 173 13.03 -17.81 -11.70
CA ALA A 173 13.87 -18.90 -12.15
C ALA A 173 13.95 -20.04 -11.12
N VAL A 174 14.06 -19.76 -9.82
CA VAL A 174 14.01 -20.81 -8.76
C VAL A 174 12.69 -21.57 -8.82
N TRP A 175 11.57 -20.84 -8.91
CA TRP A 175 10.24 -21.46 -9.00
C TRP A 175 10.09 -22.26 -10.30
N GLY A 176 10.53 -21.72 -11.44
CA GLY A 176 10.47 -22.42 -12.72
C GLY A 176 11.31 -23.70 -12.75
N ILE A 177 12.50 -23.69 -12.13
CA ILE A 177 13.32 -24.90 -11.95
C ILE A 177 12.59 -25.91 -11.08
N LEU A 178 12.00 -25.48 -9.96
CA LEU A 178 11.27 -26.35 -9.04
C LEU A 178 10.01 -26.94 -9.68
N PHE A 179 9.27 -26.14 -10.45
CA PHE A 179 8.15 -26.57 -11.27
C PHE A 179 8.56 -27.65 -12.26
N LEU A 180 9.64 -27.42 -13.01
CA LEU A 180 10.17 -28.41 -13.94
C LEU A 180 10.57 -29.71 -13.22
N MET A 181 11.25 -29.62 -12.06
CA MET A 181 11.64 -30.79 -11.27
C MET A 181 10.43 -31.59 -10.76
N VAL A 182 9.36 -30.91 -10.34
CA VAL A 182 8.10 -31.54 -9.92
C VAL A 182 7.43 -32.25 -11.09
N VAL A 183 7.26 -31.56 -12.23
CA VAL A 183 6.62 -32.14 -13.42
C VAL A 183 7.39 -33.36 -13.92
N VAL A 184 8.71 -33.24 -14.04
CA VAL A 184 9.57 -34.35 -14.46
C VAL A 184 9.52 -35.50 -13.45
N GLY A 185 9.54 -35.20 -12.16
CA GLY A 185 9.40 -36.21 -11.10
C GLY A 185 8.06 -36.96 -11.16
N LEU A 186 6.95 -36.25 -11.38
CA LEU A 186 5.62 -36.85 -11.54
C LEU A 186 5.54 -37.74 -12.79
N VAL A 187 6.05 -37.26 -13.92
CA VAL A 187 6.10 -38.03 -15.16
C VAL A 187 6.95 -39.29 -15.00
N ASP A 188 8.16 -39.19 -14.46
CA ASP A 188 9.06 -40.33 -14.31
C ASP A 188 8.58 -41.32 -13.24
N GLY A 189 8.09 -40.82 -12.10
CA GLY A 189 7.61 -41.64 -11.00
C GLY A 189 6.35 -42.43 -11.35
N HIS A 190 5.41 -41.82 -12.08
CA HIS A 190 4.07 -42.38 -12.27
C HIS A 190 3.79 -42.91 -13.68
N LEU A 191 4.27 -42.25 -14.73
CA LEU A 191 3.94 -42.66 -16.10
C LEU A 191 4.84 -43.76 -16.64
N SER A 192 5.95 -44.08 -15.96
CA SER A 192 6.85 -45.19 -16.31
C SER A 192 7.22 -45.23 -17.80
N LEU A 193 7.34 -44.06 -18.46
CA LEU A 193 7.56 -43.90 -19.91
C LEU A 193 8.95 -44.38 -20.40
N GLY A 194 9.64 -45.18 -19.60
CA GLY A 194 10.87 -45.84 -20.01
C GLY A 194 10.58 -47.03 -20.93
N LEU A 195 11.42 -47.22 -21.96
CA LEU A 195 11.44 -48.34 -22.92
C LEU A 195 11.59 -49.77 -22.30
N GLY A 196 11.45 -49.91 -20.98
CA GLY A 196 11.45 -51.20 -20.27
C GLY A 196 10.40 -51.27 -19.15
N GLY A 197 9.41 -50.37 -19.17
CA GLY A 197 8.36 -50.34 -18.15
C GLY A 197 7.52 -51.60 -18.20
N GLY A 198 7.62 -52.42 -17.15
CA GLY A 198 6.60 -53.42 -16.85
C GLY A 198 5.24 -52.74 -16.59
N PRO A 199 4.16 -53.53 -16.44
CA PRO A 199 2.84 -52.99 -16.14
C PRO A 199 2.90 -52.05 -14.92
N ILE A 200 2.15 -50.95 -14.96
CA ILE A 200 2.07 -49.96 -13.88
C ILE A 200 1.69 -50.68 -12.58
N GLU A 201 2.59 -50.66 -11.59
CA GLU A 201 2.30 -51.22 -10.27
C GLU A 201 1.20 -50.39 -9.58
N ALA A 202 0.16 -51.04 -9.09
CA ALA A 202 -1.00 -50.37 -8.46
C ALA A 202 -0.60 -49.45 -7.29
N THR A 203 0.47 -49.79 -6.57
CA THR A 203 1.06 -49.00 -5.48
C THR A 203 1.50 -47.60 -5.91
N ARG A 204 1.89 -47.41 -7.19
CA ARG A 204 2.28 -46.08 -7.71
C ARG A 204 1.07 -45.17 -7.88
N LEU A 205 -0.06 -45.74 -8.31
CA LEU A 205 -1.30 -44.99 -8.50
C LEU A 205 -1.84 -44.46 -7.16
N GLU A 206 -1.71 -45.23 -6.08
CA GLU A 206 -2.09 -44.79 -4.72
C GLU A 206 -1.23 -43.61 -4.23
N GLN A 207 0.07 -43.58 -4.59
CA GLN A 207 0.98 -42.51 -4.21
C GLN A 207 0.84 -41.23 -5.05
N LEU A 208 0.22 -41.31 -6.23
CA LEU A 208 0.04 -40.14 -7.12
C LEU A 208 -0.73 -39.01 -6.42
N GLY A 209 -1.80 -39.34 -5.69
CA GLY A 209 -2.60 -38.34 -4.97
C GLY A 209 -1.77 -37.56 -3.94
N GLY A 210 -1.00 -38.28 -3.11
CA GLY A 210 -0.11 -37.65 -2.12
C GLY A 210 0.98 -36.79 -2.78
N ASN A 211 1.59 -37.29 -3.85
CA ASN A 211 2.62 -36.57 -4.60
C ASN A 211 2.09 -35.30 -5.28
N LEU A 212 0.87 -35.33 -5.84
CA LEU A 212 0.22 -34.15 -6.41
C LEU A 212 -0.06 -33.10 -5.33
N VAL A 213 -0.65 -33.50 -4.21
CA VAL A 213 -0.93 -32.58 -3.09
C VAL A 213 0.36 -31.97 -2.55
N GLY A 214 1.38 -32.80 -2.29
CA GLY A 214 2.70 -32.32 -1.85
C GLY A 214 3.32 -31.35 -2.86
N SER A 215 3.25 -31.69 -4.15
CA SER A 215 3.76 -30.85 -5.24
C SER A 215 3.05 -29.50 -5.33
N THR A 216 1.72 -29.46 -5.23
CA THR A 216 0.94 -28.22 -5.23
C THR A 216 1.24 -27.37 -4.01
N ILE A 217 1.39 -27.97 -2.81
CA ILE A 217 1.77 -27.23 -1.59
C ILE A 217 3.17 -26.64 -1.76
N LEU A 218 4.15 -27.41 -2.24
CA LEU A 218 5.51 -26.92 -2.43
C LEU A 218 5.56 -25.79 -3.47
N LEU A 219 4.92 -25.97 -4.62
CA LEU A 219 4.88 -24.96 -5.68
C LEU A 219 4.14 -23.71 -5.26
N GLY A 220 3.01 -23.85 -4.56
CA GLY A 220 2.24 -22.71 -4.04
C GLY A 220 3.00 -21.94 -2.97
N ALA A 221 3.76 -22.65 -2.11
CA ALA A 221 4.63 -22.04 -1.12
C ALA A 221 5.72 -21.20 -1.81
N PHE A 222 6.42 -21.76 -2.80
CA PHE A 222 7.46 -21.02 -3.53
C PHE A 222 6.91 -19.92 -4.45
N TRP A 223 5.71 -20.08 -5.00
CA TRP A 223 5.04 -19.04 -5.78
C TRP A 223 4.82 -17.78 -4.94
N LYS A 224 4.56 -17.92 -3.63
CA LYS A 224 4.49 -16.76 -2.75
C LYS A 224 5.81 -15.99 -2.61
N PHE A 225 6.95 -16.58 -2.95
CA PHE A 225 8.21 -15.86 -3.04
C PHE A 225 8.46 -15.22 -4.41
N THR A 226 7.83 -15.74 -5.47
CA THR A 226 7.84 -15.13 -6.81
C THR A 226 6.85 -14.00 -6.95
N GLU A 227 5.89 -13.87 -6.04
CA GLU A 227 5.13 -12.64 -5.81
C GLU A 227 6.13 -11.59 -5.31
N TYR A 228 6.89 -11.10 -6.29
CA TYR A 228 8.04 -10.22 -6.19
C TYR A 228 7.58 -8.77 -5.96
N GLU A 229 6.29 -8.51 -6.18
CA GLU A 229 5.80 -7.26 -6.74
C GLU A 229 4.59 -6.68 -6.02
N SER A 230 4.35 -6.96 -4.73
CA SER A 230 3.46 -6.01 -4.03
C SER A 230 4.27 -4.75 -3.70
N GLU A 231 4.76 -4.08 -4.74
CA GLU A 231 5.06 -2.65 -4.70
C GLU A 231 3.73 -2.00 -4.34
N ILE A 232 3.61 -1.49 -3.11
CA ILE A 232 2.39 -0.80 -2.73
C ILE A 232 2.47 0.58 -3.36
N ARG A 233 1.72 0.78 -4.43
CA ARG A 233 1.64 2.06 -5.14
C ARG A 233 0.56 2.90 -4.49
N THR A 234 0.98 4.03 -3.94
CA THR A 234 0.08 5.00 -3.32
C THR A 234 0.10 6.27 -4.15
N VAL A 235 -1.05 6.68 -4.66
CA VAL A 235 -1.19 7.99 -5.31
C VAL A 235 -1.85 8.97 -4.36
N GLN A 236 -1.23 10.13 -4.16
CA GLN A 236 -1.85 11.24 -3.46
C GLN A 236 -2.60 12.13 -4.45
N ILE A 237 -3.87 12.40 -4.15
CA ILE A 237 -4.70 13.36 -4.89
C ILE A 237 -5.36 14.34 -3.93
N GLY A 238 -5.60 15.56 -4.42
CA GLY A 238 -5.96 16.66 -3.53
C GLY A 238 -6.15 17.97 -4.28
N PRO A 239 -6.99 18.88 -3.74
CA PRO A 239 -7.21 20.19 -4.32
C PRO A 239 -5.93 21.03 -4.39
N ALA A 240 -6.01 22.16 -5.09
CA ALA A 240 -4.95 23.14 -5.14
C ALA A 240 -4.68 23.63 -3.71
N ARG A 241 -3.40 23.79 -3.35
CA ARG A 241 -3.00 24.22 -2.00
C ARG A 241 -3.48 23.28 -0.90
N GLY A 242 -3.72 22.01 -1.23
CA GLY A 242 -4.03 20.95 -0.27
C GLY A 242 -2.85 20.53 0.60
N GLY A 243 -1.67 21.12 0.44
CA GLY A 243 -0.45 20.67 1.13
C GLY A 243 0.12 19.34 0.61
N LYS A 244 -0.22 18.90 -0.61
CA LYS A 244 0.27 17.64 -1.20
C LYS A 244 1.80 17.55 -1.19
N THR A 245 2.45 18.55 -1.80
CA THR A 245 3.91 18.66 -1.89
C THR A 245 4.57 18.77 -0.51
N ALA A 246 3.93 19.48 0.42
CA ALA A 246 4.38 19.56 1.80
C ALA A 246 4.32 18.18 2.45
N ILE A 247 3.15 17.52 2.46
CA ILE A 247 2.97 16.16 3.01
C ILE A 247 4.01 15.19 2.49
N LEU A 248 4.25 15.14 1.17
CA LEU A 248 5.30 14.29 0.62
C LEU A 248 6.69 14.66 1.14
N GLY A 249 7.08 15.94 1.11
CA GLY A 249 8.37 16.36 1.65
C GLY A 249 8.53 16.09 3.15
N GLY A 250 7.45 16.18 3.92
CA GLY A 250 7.41 15.81 5.33
C GLY A 250 7.53 14.30 5.55
N LEU A 251 6.86 13.50 4.72
CA LEU A 251 6.97 12.04 4.71
C LEU A 251 8.39 11.61 4.34
N TYR A 252 8.98 12.20 3.30
CA TYR A 252 10.36 11.92 2.88
C TYR A 252 11.33 12.19 4.03
N ASN A 253 11.27 13.38 4.64
CA ASN A 253 12.10 13.75 5.78
C ASN A 253 11.97 12.79 6.97
N HIS A 254 10.73 12.37 7.24
CA HIS A 254 10.45 11.42 8.31
C HIS A 254 11.04 10.03 8.02
N LEU A 255 10.85 9.52 6.79
CA LEU A 255 11.42 8.26 6.32
C LEU A 255 12.96 8.28 6.35
N GLU A 256 13.58 9.41 5.98
CA GLU A 256 15.04 9.57 5.99
C GLU A 256 15.59 9.58 7.42
N THR A 257 14.87 10.26 8.31
CA THR A 257 15.26 10.47 9.71
C THR A 257 15.19 9.20 10.55
N GLU A 258 14.22 8.31 10.32
CA GLU A 258 13.98 7.15 11.17
C GLU A 258 15.01 6.02 11.04
N ASN A 259 16.01 6.13 10.14
CA ASN A 259 17.12 5.16 9.93
C ASN A 259 16.71 3.69 9.65
N SER A 260 15.43 3.33 9.75
CA SER A 260 14.90 1.98 9.57
C SER A 260 14.44 1.73 8.13
N LEU A 261 13.98 2.78 7.45
CA LEU A 261 13.43 2.72 6.11
C LEU A 261 14.52 3.16 5.13
N THR A 262 15.03 2.21 4.35
CA THR A 262 15.99 2.52 3.29
C THR A 262 15.22 3.23 2.19
N ILE A 263 15.31 4.56 2.10
CA ILE A 263 14.84 5.31 0.94
C ILE A 263 15.64 4.83 -0.27
N LEU A 264 14.94 4.43 -1.34
CA LEU A 264 15.61 3.95 -2.54
C LEU A 264 16.14 5.17 -3.29
N ARG A 265 17.47 5.35 -3.32
CA ARG A 265 18.16 6.50 -3.98
C ARG A 265 18.02 6.54 -5.52
N GLY A 266 16.97 5.95 -6.08
CA GLY A 266 16.63 6.01 -7.50
C GLY A 266 15.34 6.77 -7.81
N GLY A 267 14.55 7.16 -6.81
CA GLY A 267 13.39 8.02 -7.03
C GLY A 267 13.83 9.47 -7.25
N GLU A 268 13.22 10.17 -8.20
CA GLU A 268 13.42 11.59 -8.48
C GLU A 268 12.79 12.49 -7.41
N PHE A 269 12.89 12.12 -6.12
CA PHE A 269 12.44 13.03 -5.08
C PHE A 269 13.37 14.24 -5.05
N ASP A 270 12.84 15.40 -5.40
CA ASP A 270 13.61 16.65 -5.40
C ASP A 270 14.06 16.96 -3.97
N THR A 271 15.34 16.73 -3.69
CA THR A 271 15.94 16.99 -2.38
C THR A 271 15.75 18.44 -1.95
N SER A 272 15.57 19.38 -2.89
CA SER A 272 15.29 20.78 -2.55
C SER A 272 13.96 20.97 -1.81
N ILE A 273 12.96 20.11 -2.01
CA ILE A 273 11.72 20.13 -1.23
C ILE A 273 12.01 19.71 0.21
N SER A 274 12.78 18.63 0.34
CA SER A 274 13.20 18.11 1.65
C SER A 274 14.02 19.15 2.42
N ASP A 275 15.06 19.69 1.76
CA ASP A 275 15.98 20.68 2.30
C ASP A 275 15.23 21.94 2.78
N ARG A 276 14.23 22.40 2.02
CA ARG A 276 13.40 23.55 2.45
C ARG A 276 12.66 23.26 3.74
N ILE A 277 12.00 22.10 3.82
CA ILE A 277 11.27 21.69 5.04
C ILE A 277 12.24 21.53 6.22
N GLU A 278 13.42 20.94 6.02
CA GLU A 278 14.47 20.85 7.05
C GLU A 278 15.00 22.22 7.47
N ASN A 279 14.99 23.21 6.58
CA ASN A 279 15.34 24.61 6.85
C ASN A 279 14.18 25.43 7.41
N GLY A 280 13.04 24.80 7.69
CA GLY A 280 11.90 25.47 8.31
C GLY A 280 11.02 26.22 7.32
N GLU A 281 11.12 25.92 6.03
CA GLU A 281 10.40 26.62 4.96
C GLU A 281 9.42 25.66 4.27
N PHE A 282 8.18 26.13 4.05
CA PHE A 282 7.24 25.37 3.25
C PHE A 282 7.67 25.34 1.77
N PRO A 283 7.40 24.25 1.03
CA PRO A 283 7.61 24.21 -0.40
C PRO A 283 6.76 25.30 -1.11
N PRO A 284 7.21 25.80 -2.27
CA PRO A 284 6.51 26.87 -2.96
C PRO A 284 5.16 26.37 -3.45
N ARG A 285 4.19 27.29 -3.57
CA ARG A 285 2.86 26.97 -4.09
C ARG A 285 2.94 26.76 -5.60
N ASN A 286 2.33 25.71 -6.11
CA ASN A 286 2.18 25.53 -7.55
C ASN A 286 1.09 26.47 -8.07
N GLN A 287 1.48 27.44 -8.89
CA GLN A 287 0.57 28.39 -9.50
C GLN A 287 0.38 28.05 -10.98
N LEU A 288 -0.87 28.01 -11.46
CA LEU A 288 -1.20 27.90 -12.89
C LEU A 288 -0.50 28.98 -13.73
N ARG A 289 -0.31 30.19 -13.18
CA ARG A 289 0.43 31.28 -13.86
C ARG A 289 1.92 31.00 -14.09
N GLU A 290 2.51 30.03 -13.37
CA GLU A 290 3.88 29.57 -13.65
C GLU A 290 3.93 28.47 -14.72
N VAL A 291 2.81 27.76 -14.93
CA VAL A 291 2.64 26.81 -16.06
C VAL A 291 2.68 27.57 -17.39
N ASP A 292 2.10 28.78 -17.46
CA ASP A 292 2.21 29.68 -18.62
C ASP A 292 3.65 30.15 -18.90
N ARG A 293 4.59 29.95 -17.97
CA ARG A 293 6.02 30.27 -18.13
C ARG A 293 6.90 29.05 -18.44
N GLY A 294 6.31 27.91 -18.79
CA GLY A 294 7.05 26.75 -19.29
C GLY A 294 7.73 25.88 -18.22
N ARG A 295 7.31 25.96 -16.95
CA ARG A 295 7.65 24.99 -15.91
C ARG A 295 6.38 24.50 -15.23
N GLN A 296 6.25 23.27 -14.75
CA GLN A 296 6.65 21.92 -15.15
C GLN A 296 5.86 21.14 -14.08
N TYR A 297 4.80 20.42 -14.44
CA TYR A 297 4.23 19.43 -13.53
C TYR A 297 5.36 18.49 -13.15
N ARG A 298 5.40 18.07 -11.89
CA ARG A 298 6.47 17.22 -11.40
C ARG A 298 5.87 15.99 -10.81
N PHE A 299 6.36 14.85 -11.25
CA PHE A 299 6.05 13.62 -10.58
C PHE A 299 7.00 13.42 -9.41
N LEU A 300 6.47 13.35 -8.19
CA LEU A 300 7.24 13.15 -6.98
C LEU A 300 6.97 11.76 -6.46
N GLU A 301 8.00 10.92 -6.43
CA GLU A 301 7.92 9.58 -5.85
C GLU A 301 8.87 9.42 -4.68
N ILE A 302 8.36 8.80 -3.61
CA ILE A 302 9.14 8.39 -2.47
C ILE A 302 9.10 6.87 -2.41
N PRO A 303 10.06 6.19 -3.04
CA PRO A 303 10.21 4.76 -2.90
C PRO A 303 10.92 4.44 -1.58
N PHE A 304 10.32 3.56 -0.78
CA PHE A 304 10.94 3.05 0.46
C PHE A 304 10.65 1.56 0.66
N VAL A 305 11.50 0.90 1.44
CA VAL A 305 11.29 -0.50 1.83
C VAL A 305 10.54 -0.53 3.15
N SER A 306 9.39 -1.22 3.21
CA SER A 306 8.63 -1.39 4.45
C SER A 306 9.52 -1.94 5.57
N ASP A 307 9.35 -1.47 6.81
CA ASP A 307 10.13 -1.94 7.98
C ASP A 307 9.69 -3.35 8.49
N ARG A 308 9.07 -4.16 7.62
CA ARG A 308 8.82 -5.59 7.88
C ARG A 308 10.13 -6.35 7.89
N ARG A 309 10.24 -7.40 8.73
CA ARG A 309 11.51 -8.15 8.85
C ARG A 309 11.62 -9.26 7.82
N PHE A 310 10.56 -10.04 7.63
CA PHE A 310 10.61 -11.26 6.80
C PHE A 310 10.03 -11.06 5.39
N PHE A 311 9.04 -10.18 5.27
CA PHE A 311 8.33 -9.90 4.03
C PHE A 311 8.37 -8.40 3.75
N ARG A 312 9.60 -7.91 3.52
CA ARG A 312 9.82 -6.54 3.08
C ARG A 312 9.09 -6.32 1.77
N LYS A 313 8.32 -5.24 1.70
CA LYS A 313 7.64 -4.76 0.51
C LYS A 313 8.28 -3.45 0.07
N LYS A 314 8.38 -3.25 -1.23
CA LYS A 314 8.62 -1.93 -1.78
C LYS A 314 7.31 -1.14 -1.63
N VAL A 315 7.39 0.10 -1.17
CA VAL A 315 6.25 1.00 -1.09
C VAL A 315 6.67 2.24 -1.87
N VAL A 316 5.82 2.64 -2.81
CA VAL A 316 6.02 3.86 -3.58
C VAL A 316 4.86 4.78 -3.27
N ILE A 317 5.17 5.92 -2.65
CA ILE A 317 4.21 6.99 -2.49
C ILE A 317 4.52 8.02 -3.58
N GLY A 318 3.65 8.08 -4.57
CA GLY A 318 3.70 9.04 -5.66
C GLY A 318 2.67 10.15 -5.48
N THR A 319 3.01 11.36 -5.86
CA THR A 319 2.01 12.38 -6.25
C THR A 319 2.45 12.97 -7.56
N LEU A 320 1.49 13.27 -8.42
CA LEU A 320 1.70 14.27 -9.44
C LEU A 320 1.49 15.64 -8.78
N ASP A 321 2.43 16.55 -8.97
CA ASP A 321 2.29 17.92 -8.51
C ASP A 321 1.55 18.74 -9.57
N TYR A 322 0.23 18.83 -9.40
CA TYR A 322 -0.70 19.44 -10.35
C TYR A 322 -1.60 20.51 -9.70
N PRO A 323 -2.12 21.46 -10.51
CA PRO A 323 -3.15 22.40 -10.09
C PRO A 323 -4.47 21.68 -9.83
N GLY A 324 -5.12 21.93 -8.68
CA GLY A 324 -6.29 21.16 -8.22
C GLY A 324 -7.46 21.11 -9.20
N GLU A 325 -7.56 22.11 -10.07
CA GLU A 325 -8.49 22.24 -11.18
C GLU A 325 -8.40 21.05 -12.17
N LEU A 326 -7.26 20.36 -12.19
CA LEU A 326 -7.08 19.12 -12.96
C LEU A 326 -8.02 17.99 -12.45
N ILE A 327 -8.39 18.00 -11.17
CA ILE A 327 -9.32 17.01 -10.61
C ILE A 327 -10.75 17.33 -11.04
N THR A 328 -11.17 18.58 -10.88
CA THR A 328 -12.57 18.99 -11.06
C THR A 328 -12.97 19.15 -12.52
N GLY A 329 -12.00 19.16 -13.43
CA GLY A 329 -12.24 19.47 -14.83
C GLY A 329 -12.19 20.97 -15.07
N GLY A 330 -12.09 21.35 -16.34
CA GLY A 330 -12.13 22.73 -16.80
C GLY A 330 -13.01 22.85 -18.04
N SER A 331 -13.05 24.02 -18.67
CA SER A 331 -13.87 24.22 -19.87
C SER A 331 -13.46 23.30 -21.04
N ASN A 332 -12.22 22.81 -21.02
CA ASN A 332 -11.61 22.08 -22.14
C ASN A 332 -11.19 20.65 -21.77
N TRP A 333 -11.37 20.20 -20.53
CA TRP A 333 -10.98 18.83 -20.14
C TRP A 333 -11.97 18.26 -19.13
N ASN A 334 -12.09 16.94 -19.16
CA ASN A 334 -13.02 16.21 -18.31
C ASN A 334 -12.53 16.21 -16.85
N PRO A 335 -13.46 16.16 -15.88
CA PRO A 335 -13.17 15.80 -14.51
C PRO A 335 -12.40 14.46 -14.42
N LEU A 336 -11.58 14.30 -13.38
CA LEU A 336 -10.69 13.14 -13.23
C LEU A 336 -11.42 11.80 -13.11
N ASP A 337 -12.63 11.78 -12.54
CA ASP A 337 -13.48 10.59 -12.51
C ASP A 337 -13.98 10.21 -13.91
N GLU A 338 -14.38 11.18 -14.73
CA GLU A 338 -14.80 10.91 -16.11
C GLU A 338 -13.62 10.43 -16.98
N GLU A 339 -12.44 11.02 -16.80
CA GLU A 339 -11.21 10.58 -17.48
C GLU A 339 -10.75 9.17 -17.01
N LEU A 340 -10.88 8.89 -15.71
CA LEU A 340 -10.63 7.55 -15.16
C LEU A 340 -11.59 6.51 -15.74
N GLU A 341 -12.85 6.87 -15.94
CA GLU A 341 -13.80 6.00 -16.62
C GLU A 341 -13.35 5.71 -18.05
N ALA A 342 -12.93 6.75 -18.79
CA ALA A 342 -12.44 6.62 -20.15
C ALA A 342 -11.22 5.68 -20.25
N VAL A 343 -10.21 5.85 -19.40
CA VAL A 343 -9.02 4.97 -19.37
C VAL A 343 -9.40 3.51 -19.09
N ARG A 344 -10.36 3.28 -18.19
CA ARG A 344 -10.81 1.92 -17.88
C ARG A 344 -11.69 1.32 -18.96
N GLN A 345 -12.42 2.15 -19.71
CA GLN A 345 -13.14 1.71 -20.90
C GLN A 345 -12.19 1.37 -22.05
N GLU A 346 -11.09 2.13 -22.24
CA GLU A 346 -10.01 1.85 -23.19
C GLU A 346 -9.38 0.48 -22.89
N GLY A 347 -8.94 0.24 -21.65
CA GLY A 347 -8.35 -1.04 -21.26
C GLY A 347 -9.31 -2.23 -21.40
N ARG A 348 -10.63 -2.02 -21.27
CA ARG A 348 -11.62 -3.08 -21.55
C ARG A 348 -11.77 -3.37 -23.04
N HIS A 349 -11.67 -2.36 -23.90
CA HIS A 349 -11.76 -2.56 -25.35
C HIS A 349 -10.57 -3.36 -25.87
N ASP A 350 -9.36 -3.07 -25.39
CA ASP A 350 -8.15 -3.82 -25.76
C ASP A 350 -8.27 -5.30 -25.38
N LEU A 351 -8.78 -5.60 -24.18
CA LEU A 351 -9.06 -6.97 -23.73
C LEU A 351 -10.12 -7.68 -24.60
N ILE A 352 -11.16 -6.98 -25.04
CA ILE A 352 -12.22 -7.58 -25.88
C ILE A 352 -11.68 -7.90 -27.27
N LEU A 353 -10.86 -7.03 -27.86
CA LEU A 353 -10.26 -7.26 -29.17
C LEU A 353 -9.29 -8.45 -29.15
N ASP A 354 -8.53 -8.61 -28.06
CA ASP A 354 -7.67 -9.78 -27.88
C ASP A 354 -8.48 -11.08 -27.76
N HIS A 355 -9.60 -11.06 -27.04
CA HIS A 355 -10.49 -12.23 -26.91
C HIS A 355 -11.23 -12.57 -28.21
N GLU A 356 -11.75 -11.58 -28.95
CA GLU A 356 -12.46 -11.78 -30.22
C GLU A 356 -11.54 -12.33 -31.32
N TYR A 357 -10.25 -11.97 -31.28
CA TYR A 357 -9.24 -12.56 -32.16
C TYR A 357 -9.00 -14.05 -31.85
N ILE A 358 -8.96 -14.42 -30.56
CA ILE A 358 -8.74 -15.80 -30.13
C ILE A 358 -9.95 -16.70 -30.43
N GLU A 359 -11.17 -16.22 -30.24
CA GLU A 359 -12.39 -17.02 -30.51
C GLU A 359 -12.62 -17.29 -32.00
N ASN A 360 -12.24 -16.36 -32.89
CA ASN A 360 -12.43 -16.54 -34.32
C ASN A 360 -11.36 -17.43 -34.99
N GLU A 361 -10.23 -17.71 -34.33
CA GLU A 361 -9.13 -18.49 -34.92
C GLU A 361 -9.04 -19.93 -34.37
N VAL A 362 -9.74 -20.29 -33.29
CA VAL A 362 -9.61 -21.60 -32.65
C VAL A 362 -10.97 -22.28 -32.36
N ASP A 363 -11.43 -23.13 -33.27
CA ASP A 363 -12.53 -24.10 -33.04
C ASP A 363 -12.11 -25.13 -31.97
N VAL A 364 -12.31 -24.83 -30.67
CA VAL A 364 -12.06 -25.79 -29.58
C VAL A 364 -13.37 -26.34 -29.00
N PRO A 365 -13.78 -27.57 -29.35
CA PRO A 365 -14.92 -28.20 -28.72
C PRO A 365 -14.54 -28.89 -27.38
N VAL A 366 -15.42 -28.78 -26.38
CA VAL A 366 -15.59 -29.64 -25.17
C VAL A 366 -14.90 -29.25 -23.84
N LEU A 367 -13.96 -28.29 -23.74
CA LEU A 367 -13.33 -27.92 -22.44
C LEU A 367 -13.88 -26.64 -21.75
N ALA A 368 -14.99 -26.10 -22.24
CA ALA A 368 -15.52 -24.77 -21.89
C ALA A 368 -15.62 -24.44 -20.37
N PRO A 369 -16.06 -25.33 -19.46
CA PRO A 369 -16.24 -24.95 -18.04
C PRO A 369 -14.93 -24.83 -17.25
N ALA A 370 -13.90 -25.61 -17.62
CA ALA A 370 -12.59 -25.56 -16.99
C ALA A 370 -11.76 -24.41 -17.58
N ALA A 371 -11.88 -24.21 -18.90
CA ALA A 371 -11.31 -23.05 -19.58
C ALA A 371 -11.86 -21.76 -19.00
N LEU A 372 -13.18 -21.59 -18.82
CA LEU A 372 -13.78 -20.40 -18.19
C LEU A 372 -13.29 -20.12 -16.76
N LYS A 373 -12.99 -21.16 -15.98
CA LYS A 373 -12.44 -21.00 -14.61
C LYS A 373 -10.96 -20.64 -14.62
N ILE A 374 -10.20 -21.20 -15.55
CA ILE A 374 -8.81 -20.85 -15.79
C ILE A 374 -8.74 -19.42 -16.34
N ASP A 375 -9.65 -19.03 -17.23
CA ASP A 375 -9.73 -17.71 -17.82
C ASP A 375 -10.20 -16.66 -16.81
N ALA A 376 -11.13 -17.00 -15.91
CA ALA A 376 -11.47 -16.13 -14.78
C ALA A 376 -10.33 -16.01 -13.75
N ALA A 377 -9.48 -17.04 -13.60
CA ALA A 377 -8.30 -17.00 -12.75
C ALA A 377 -7.14 -16.24 -13.41
N LEU A 378 -6.96 -16.41 -14.73
CA LEU A 378 -6.01 -15.70 -15.56
C LEU A 378 -6.40 -14.24 -15.72
N GLY A 379 -7.68 -13.91 -15.88
CA GLY A 379 -8.17 -12.54 -15.92
C GLY A 379 -7.94 -11.80 -14.60
N ARG A 380 -7.99 -12.49 -13.45
CA ARG A 380 -7.57 -11.93 -12.16
C ARG A 380 -6.05 -11.73 -12.08
N LEU A 381 -5.26 -12.64 -12.64
CA LEU A 381 -3.81 -12.49 -12.74
C LEU A 381 -3.43 -11.35 -13.69
N GLN A 382 -4.05 -11.28 -14.86
CA GLN A 382 -3.86 -10.24 -15.87
C GLN A 382 -4.31 -8.88 -15.35
N SER A 383 -5.39 -8.79 -14.58
CA SER A 383 -5.76 -7.52 -13.92
C SER A 383 -4.74 -7.05 -12.87
N ALA A 384 -3.99 -7.99 -12.28
CA ALA A 384 -2.90 -7.66 -11.36
C ALA A 384 -1.63 -7.24 -12.11
N PHE A 385 -1.43 -7.71 -13.35
CA PHE A 385 -0.34 -7.26 -14.23
C PHE A 385 -0.69 -5.94 -14.93
N SER A 386 -1.96 -5.71 -15.29
CA SER A 386 -2.39 -4.49 -16.00
C SER A 386 -2.29 -3.23 -15.15
N SER A 387 -2.44 -3.34 -13.82
CA SER A 387 -2.19 -2.20 -12.91
C SER A 387 -0.73 -1.76 -12.95
N THR A 388 0.19 -2.71 -13.18
CA THR A 388 1.61 -2.42 -13.32
C THR A 388 1.85 -1.56 -14.55
N ASP A 389 1.21 -1.94 -15.66
CA ASP A 389 1.31 -1.29 -16.96
C ASP A 389 0.74 0.14 -16.95
N GLN A 390 -0.39 0.39 -16.27
CA GLN A 390 -1.00 1.74 -16.26
C GLN A 390 -0.12 2.77 -15.54
N TRP A 391 0.51 2.39 -14.43
CA TRP A 391 1.42 3.30 -13.71
C TRP A 391 2.68 3.60 -14.53
N GLU A 392 3.28 2.58 -15.16
CA GLU A 392 4.46 2.76 -16.02
C GLU A 392 4.13 3.61 -17.25
N GLU A 393 2.95 3.40 -17.84
CA GLU A 393 2.49 4.23 -18.96
C GLU A 393 2.28 5.67 -18.53
N ALA A 394 1.70 5.90 -17.33
CA ALA A 394 1.59 7.24 -16.77
C ALA A 394 2.97 7.89 -16.56
N GLN A 395 3.94 7.16 -16.01
CA GLN A 395 5.32 7.62 -15.86
C GLN A 395 5.94 7.96 -17.22
N ARG A 396 5.79 7.11 -18.24
CA ARG A 396 6.27 7.39 -19.60
C ARG A 396 5.63 8.64 -20.18
N VAL A 397 4.32 8.83 -20.01
CA VAL A 397 3.63 10.05 -20.45
C VAL A 397 4.21 11.28 -19.76
N LEU A 398 4.45 11.21 -18.44
CA LEU A 398 5.01 12.31 -17.66
C LEU A 398 6.48 12.59 -18.00
N GLU A 399 7.32 11.57 -18.17
CA GLU A 399 8.72 11.69 -18.59
C GLU A 399 8.85 12.28 -20.00
N ASN A 400 8.03 11.80 -20.94
CA ASN A 400 7.97 12.35 -22.30
C ASN A 400 7.54 13.81 -22.26
N ALA A 401 6.53 14.12 -21.46
CA ALA A 401 6.05 15.46 -21.26
C ALA A 401 7.17 16.35 -20.67
N GLU A 402 7.88 15.91 -19.62
CA GLU A 402 8.99 16.65 -18.99
C GLU A 402 10.14 16.89 -19.99
N SER A 403 10.41 15.95 -20.89
CA SER A 403 11.42 16.11 -21.94
C SER A 403 11.06 17.18 -22.98
N LEU A 404 9.75 17.41 -23.21
CA LEU A 404 9.22 18.39 -24.17
C LEU A 404 9.11 19.81 -23.58
N SER A 405 9.04 19.92 -22.25
CA SER A 405 8.74 21.18 -21.56
C SER A 405 9.84 22.24 -21.64
N TYR A 406 10.97 21.97 -22.32
CA TYR A 406 11.94 23.02 -22.62
C TYR A 406 11.42 24.05 -23.64
N GLN A 407 10.33 23.75 -24.37
CA GLN A 407 9.75 24.66 -25.38
C GLN A 407 8.22 24.70 -25.46
N GLU A 408 7.48 23.67 -25.01
CA GLU A 408 6.01 23.63 -25.12
C GLU A 408 5.32 23.31 -23.77
N THR A 409 4.18 23.96 -23.51
CA THR A 409 3.33 23.65 -22.36
C THR A 409 2.59 22.34 -22.61
N VAL A 410 2.60 21.45 -21.63
CA VAL A 410 1.90 20.17 -21.76
C VAL A 410 0.41 20.38 -21.58
N PRO A 411 -0.43 19.86 -22.49
CA PRO A 411 -1.87 20.08 -22.43
C PRO A 411 -2.43 19.48 -21.13
N PRO A 412 -3.34 20.18 -20.43
CA PRO A 412 -3.99 19.67 -19.22
C PRO A 412 -4.65 18.29 -19.40
N GLU A 413 -5.16 18.00 -20.59
CA GLU A 413 -5.75 16.70 -20.94
C GLU A 413 -4.74 15.54 -20.79
N ALA A 414 -3.49 15.72 -21.23
CA ALA A 414 -2.46 14.69 -21.08
C ALA A 414 -2.09 14.45 -19.61
N LEU A 415 -2.12 15.51 -18.79
CA LEU A 415 -1.88 15.41 -17.35
C LEU A 415 -3.04 14.76 -16.61
N ALA A 416 -4.28 15.07 -16.99
CA ALA A 416 -5.47 14.42 -16.46
C ALA A 416 -5.47 12.92 -16.83
N ASN A 417 -5.11 12.59 -18.06
CA ASN A 417 -4.94 11.22 -18.52
C ASN A 417 -3.86 10.49 -17.71
N ALA A 418 -2.65 11.05 -17.59
CA ALA A 418 -1.59 10.47 -16.78
C ALA A 418 -2.00 10.29 -15.32
N LEU A 419 -2.65 11.29 -14.71
CA LEU A 419 -3.15 11.20 -13.34
C LEU A 419 -4.20 10.11 -13.18
N SER A 420 -5.12 9.96 -14.15
CA SER A 420 -6.13 8.91 -14.12
C SER A 420 -5.52 7.51 -14.21
N ARG A 421 -4.48 7.34 -15.05
CA ARG A 421 -3.69 6.10 -15.13
C ARG A 421 -2.92 5.81 -13.84
N LEU A 422 -2.37 6.83 -13.17
CA LEU A 422 -1.79 6.67 -11.83
C LEU A 422 -2.84 6.22 -10.81
N VAL A 423 -4.05 6.79 -10.85
CA VAL A 423 -5.18 6.39 -9.98
C VAL A 423 -5.63 4.96 -10.27
N ASP A 424 -5.71 4.54 -11.53
CA ASP A 424 -6.05 3.16 -11.90
C ASP A 424 -4.92 2.16 -11.60
N GLY A 425 -3.66 2.57 -11.72
CA GLY A 425 -2.49 1.76 -11.37
C GLY A 425 -2.18 1.67 -9.88
N ALA A 426 -2.74 2.55 -9.04
CA ALA A 426 -2.46 2.59 -7.61
C ALA A 426 -3.18 1.49 -6.81
N ASP A 427 -2.51 0.90 -5.83
CA ASP A 427 -3.13 0.05 -4.81
C ASP A 427 -3.86 0.89 -3.76
N THR A 428 -3.31 2.06 -3.44
CA THR A 428 -3.83 2.97 -2.42
C THR A 428 -4.05 4.35 -3.00
N ILE A 429 -5.25 4.90 -2.82
CA ILE A 429 -5.57 6.28 -3.20
C ILE A 429 -5.67 7.11 -1.92
N LEU A 430 -4.81 8.12 -1.79
CA LEU A 430 -4.75 9.05 -0.67
C LEU A 430 -5.46 10.34 -1.05
N PHE A 431 -6.67 10.54 -0.53
CA PHE A 431 -7.45 11.76 -0.70
C PHE A 431 -7.02 12.81 0.32
N THR A 432 -6.55 13.95 -0.15
CA THR A 432 -6.13 15.08 0.69
C THR A 432 -7.29 16.05 0.85
N VAL A 433 -7.69 16.26 2.10
CA VAL A 433 -8.71 17.22 2.50
C VAL A 433 -7.99 18.40 3.16
N PRO A 434 -7.85 19.57 2.50
CA PRO A 434 -7.33 20.77 3.15
C PRO A 434 -8.31 21.22 4.22
N LEU A 435 -7.87 21.23 5.48
CA LEU A 435 -8.67 21.82 6.54
C LEU A 435 -8.80 23.34 6.38
N ASP A 436 -7.90 23.95 5.60
CA ASP A 436 -7.96 25.34 5.17
C ASP A 436 -9.25 25.73 4.44
N ASP A 437 -9.89 24.82 3.70
CA ASP A 437 -11.17 25.06 3.01
C ASP A 437 -12.33 25.20 4.01
N PHE A 438 -12.12 24.73 5.23
CA PHE A 438 -13.10 24.77 6.31
C PHE A 438 -12.80 25.92 7.29
N VAL A 439 -11.74 26.70 7.07
CA VAL A 439 -11.39 27.86 7.92
C VAL A 439 -12.50 28.90 7.93
N GLN A 440 -13.23 29.10 6.83
CA GLN A 440 -14.39 30.01 6.81
C GLN A 440 -15.48 29.57 7.81
N ARG A 441 -15.69 28.26 7.95
CA ARG A 441 -16.68 27.71 8.88
C ARG A 441 -16.18 27.71 10.31
N ALA A 442 -14.91 27.38 10.52
CA ALA A 442 -14.27 27.52 11.82
C ALA A 442 -14.35 28.99 12.31
N ALA A 443 -14.07 29.95 11.44
CA ALA A 443 -14.22 31.37 11.72
C ALA A 443 -15.68 31.74 12.02
N ALA A 444 -16.67 31.21 11.27
CA ALA A 444 -18.09 31.42 11.57
C ALA A 444 -18.54 30.81 12.90
N ALA A 445 -17.88 29.76 13.37
CA ALA A 445 -18.08 29.18 14.70
C ALA A 445 -17.30 29.92 15.81
N GLY A 446 -16.62 31.03 15.49
CA GLY A 446 -15.81 31.80 16.45
C GLY A 446 -14.43 31.21 16.73
N HIS A 447 -13.97 30.26 15.92
CA HIS A 447 -12.67 29.59 16.03
C HIS A 447 -11.65 30.13 15.01
N MET A 448 -11.62 31.45 14.86
CA MET A 448 -10.81 32.09 13.84
C MET A 448 -9.30 32.08 14.19
N PRO A 449 -8.42 31.69 13.26
CA PRO A 449 -6.98 31.84 13.45
C PRO A 449 -6.58 33.32 13.49
N GLN A 450 -5.74 33.72 14.45
CA GLN A 450 -5.35 35.13 14.67
C GLN A 450 -4.58 35.79 13.52
N HIS A 451 -4.09 35.02 12.57
CA HIS A 451 -3.23 35.45 11.45
C HIS A 451 -3.94 35.34 10.10
N THR A 452 -5.23 34.98 10.09
CA THR A 452 -6.05 35.03 8.90
C THR A 452 -6.82 36.33 8.95
N ASP A 453 -6.53 37.27 8.06
CA ASP A 453 -7.36 38.46 7.94
C ASP A 453 -8.67 38.04 7.28
N ALA A 454 -9.72 37.91 8.09
CA ALA A 454 -11.07 37.64 7.60
C ALA A 454 -11.99 38.79 7.97
N TYR A 455 -12.97 38.97 7.11
CA TYR A 455 -13.86 40.11 7.17
C TYR A 455 -15.29 39.66 6.90
N TRP A 456 -16.22 40.20 7.66
CA TRP A 456 -17.64 40.05 7.37
C TRP A 456 -18.05 41.07 6.31
N LEU A 457 -18.53 40.57 5.19
CA LEU A 457 -19.06 41.36 4.10
C LEU A 457 -20.59 41.38 4.19
N ARG A 458 -21.16 42.57 4.35
CA ARG A 458 -22.60 42.80 4.35
C ARG A 458 -22.98 43.69 3.18
N ARG A 459 -24.06 43.37 2.46
CA ARG A 459 -24.58 44.24 1.41
C ARG A 459 -25.76 45.07 1.93
N THR A 460 -25.56 46.37 2.08
CA THR A 460 -26.58 47.31 2.61
C THR A 460 -26.78 48.46 1.64
N GLY A 461 -28.02 48.65 1.14
CA GLY A 461 -28.35 49.83 0.32
C GLY A 461 -27.60 49.94 -1.00
N GLY A 462 -27.10 48.82 -1.54
CA GLY A 462 -26.31 48.77 -2.77
C GLY A 462 -24.80 48.81 -2.56
N GLN A 463 -24.33 49.19 -1.37
CA GLN A 463 -22.91 49.20 -0.98
C GLN A 463 -22.53 47.91 -0.25
N TYR A 464 -21.24 47.59 -0.29
CA TYR A 464 -20.60 46.54 0.50
C TYR A 464 -19.99 47.16 1.76
N GLU A 465 -20.49 46.77 2.92
CA GLU A 465 -19.92 47.09 4.22
C GLU A 465 -19.01 45.94 4.65
N VAL A 466 -17.75 46.25 4.95
CA VAL A 466 -16.73 45.29 5.37
C VAL A 466 -16.49 45.50 6.86
N TYR A 467 -16.66 44.45 7.65
CA TYR A 467 -16.41 44.46 9.09
C TYR A 467 -15.24 43.55 9.42
N SER A 468 -14.47 43.89 10.45
CA SER A 468 -13.54 42.98 11.09
C SER A 468 -14.32 41.81 11.70
N THR A 469 -13.64 40.73 12.05
CA THR A 469 -14.29 39.60 12.72
C THR A 469 -14.69 39.88 14.16
N GLU A 470 -14.21 40.98 14.74
CA GLU A 470 -14.69 41.54 16.01
C GLU A 470 -15.98 42.37 15.83
N GLY A 471 -16.44 42.58 14.58
CA GLY A 471 -17.66 43.29 14.24
C GLY A 471 -17.49 44.78 13.98
N ASP A 472 -16.24 45.29 13.96
CA ASP A 472 -15.97 46.70 13.70
C ASP A 472 -16.03 47.01 12.21
N LEU A 473 -16.70 48.09 11.81
CA LEU A 473 -16.75 48.51 10.41
C LEU A 473 -15.36 48.98 9.95
N VAL A 474 -14.75 48.20 9.04
CA VAL A 474 -13.45 48.50 8.43
C VAL A 474 -13.63 49.46 7.26
N GLY A 475 -14.67 49.28 6.44
CA GLY A 475 -14.88 50.10 5.25
C GLY A 475 -16.26 49.96 4.61
N ARG A 476 -16.56 50.89 3.71
CA ARG A 476 -17.73 50.86 2.82
C ARG A 476 -17.31 51.07 1.39
N TYR A 477 -17.80 50.24 0.49
CA TYR A 477 -17.38 50.20 -0.90
C TYR A 477 -18.61 50.20 -1.80
N ASP A 478 -18.60 51.03 -2.84
CA ASP A 478 -19.70 51.13 -3.80
C ASP A 478 -19.73 49.92 -4.73
N THR A 479 -18.55 49.48 -5.15
CA THR A 479 -18.36 48.28 -5.96
C THR A 479 -17.43 47.30 -5.26
N LEU A 480 -17.44 46.06 -5.74
CA LEU A 480 -16.47 45.07 -5.28
C LEU A 480 -15.06 45.44 -5.73
N ASP A 481 -14.90 46.01 -6.92
CA ASP A 481 -13.61 46.39 -7.48
C ASP A 481 -12.88 47.46 -6.64
N ASP A 482 -13.62 48.22 -5.81
CA ASP A 482 -13.06 49.23 -4.90
C ASP A 482 -12.49 48.63 -3.61
N LEU A 483 -12.78 47.36 -3.30
CA LEU A 483 -12.10 46.65 -2.23
C LEU A 483 -10.66 46.39 -2.68
N GLU A 484 -9.67 47.00 -2.01
CA GLU A 484 -8.22 46.72 -2.16
C GLU A 484 -7.82 45.27 -1.78
N PHE A 485 -8.76 44.31 -1.78
CA PHE A 485 -8.50 42.89 -1.68
C PHE A 485 -8.04 42.36 -3.05
N GLU A 486 -6.89 42.82 -3.53
CA GLU A 486 -6.36 42.59 -4.88
C GLU A 486 -6.32 41.10 -5.28
N ALA A 487 -6.31 40.16 -4.33
CA ALA A 487 -6.19 38.73 -4.62
C ALA A 487 -7.52 37.94 -4.73
N ILE A 488 -8.64 38.45 -4.22
CA ILE A 488 -9.91 37.69 -4.16
C ILE A 488 -10.84 38.08 -5.32
N LEU A 489 -10.74 39.33 -5.76
CA LEU A 489 -11.74 39.95 -6.63
C LEU A 489 -11.36 39.94 -8.11
N GLU A 490 -10.08 39.76 -8.44
CA GLU A 490 -9.63 39.61 -9.83
C GLU A 490 -10.23 38.38 -10.54
N GLU A 491 -10.65 37.34 -9.82
CA GLU A 491 -10.96 36.04 -10.45
C GLU A 491 -12.43 35.78 -10.79
N ALA A 492 -13.42 36.32 -10.07
CA ALA A 492 -14.84 36.32 -10.50
C ALA A 492 -15.78 36.97 -9.45
N PRO A 493 -16.45 38.10 -9.75
CA PRO A 493 -17.46 38.68 -8.86
C PRO A 493 -18.70 37.77 -8.66
N GLU A 494 -18.88 36.74 -9.48
CA GLU A 494 -19.96 35.75 -9.36
C GLU A 494 -19.77 34.82 -8.15
N VAL A 495 -18.52 34.51 -7.77
CA VAL A 495 -18.18 33.63 -6.63
C VAL A 495 -18.67 34.20 -5.30
N LEU A 496 -18.72 35.53 -5.19
CA LEU A 496 -19.25 36.20 -4.00
C LEU A 496 -20.73 35.93 -3.79
N ASN A 497 -21.50 35.60 -4.82
CA ASN A 497 -22.89 35.19 -4.66
C ASN A 497 -23.02 33.77 -4.11
N GLU A 498 -22.00 32.94 -4.31
CA GLU A 498 -21.92 31.54 -3.89
C GLU A 498 -21.31 31.36 -2.50
N LEU A 499 -20.60 32.38 -1.98
CA LEU A 499 -20.08 32.33 -0.60
C LEU A 499 -21.20 32.03 0.40
N PRO A 500 -20.97 31.15 1.39
CA PRO A 500 -21.96 30.84 2.39
C PRO A 500 -22.42 32.11 3.12
N ARG A 501 -23.74 32.21 3.33
CA ARG A 501 -24.35 33.25 4.16
C ARG A 501 -24.37 32.78 5.61
N TYR A 502 -24.00 33.67 6.51
CA TYR A 502 -24.00 33.45 7.94
C TYR A 502 -24.93 34.47 8.59
N ASP A 503 -25.73 34.02 9.55
CA ASP A 503 -26.54 34.89 10.38
C ASP A 503 -25.72 35.34 11.58
N HIS A 504 -25.01 36.46 11.43
CA HIS A 504 -24.15 37.00 12.48
C HIS A 504 -25.01 37.71 13.54
N PRO A 505 -24.80 37.46 14.85
CA PRO A 505 -25.67 37.98 15.92
C PRO A 505 -25.93 39.49 15.84
N ASP A 506 -24.89 40.26 15.52
CA ASP A 506 -24.96 41.72 15.47
C ASP A 506 -25.10 42.31 14.05
N LEU A 507 -24.73 41.55 13.02
CA LEU A 507 -24.60 42.07 11.66
C LEU A 507 -25.72 41.57 10.72
N GLY A 508 -26.44 40.51 11.10
CA GLY A 508 -27.45 39.85 10.27
C GLY A 508 -26.82 39.00 9.17
N ASP A 509 -27.45 39.00 7.98
CA ASP A 509 -26.98 38.24 6.81
C ASP A 509 -25.65 38.80 6.29
N VAL A 510 -24.56 38.09 6.59
CA VAL A 510 -23.20 38.43 6.18
C VAL A 510 -22.52 37.27 5.47
N ARG A 511 -21.51 37.59 4.67
CA ARG A 511 -20.63 36.62 4.02
C ARG A 511 -19.24 36.76 4.62
N LEU A 512 -18.54 35.66 4.88
CA LEU A 512 -17.17 35.73 5.36
C LEU A 512 -16.19 35.72 4.18
N VAL A 513 -15.29 36.69 4.13
CA VAL A 513 -14.22 36.82 3.13
C VAL A 513 -12.89 36.67 3.84
N ILE A 514 -11.95 35.89 3.28
CA ILE A 514 -10.61 35.68 3.84
C ILE A 514 -9.58 36.27 2.87
N GLU A 515 -8.81 37.27 3.32
CA GLU A 515 -7.78 37.98 2.57
C GLU A 515 -6.72 37.04 1.95
N GLY A 516 -6.27 37.35 0.73
CA GLY A 516 -5.16 36.63 0.09
C GLY A 516 -5.45 35.21 -0.42
N ARG A 517 -6.71 34.76 -0.36
CA ARG A 517 -7.12 33.43 -0.86
C ARG A 517 -7.99 33.57 -2.13
N PRO A 518 -7.46 33.32 -3.35
CA PRO A 518 -8.29 33.13 -4.53
C PRO A 518 -9.39 32.11 -4.29
N ALA A 519 -10.48 32.29 -5.03
CA ALA A 519 -11.64 31.41 -5.02
C ALA A 519 -11.18 29.98 -5.33
N ARG A 520 -11.17 29.11 -4.32
CA ARG A 520 -10.95 27.67 -4.55
C ARG A 520 -12.21 27.08 -5.16
N THR A 521 -12.05 26.07 -6.01
CA THR A 521 -13.16 25.27 -6.48
C THR A 521 -13.99 24.80 -5.26
N PRO A 522 -15.33 24.93 -5.30
CA PRO A 522 -16.16 24.54 -4.16
C PRO A 522 -15.87 23.11 -3.72
N SER A 523 -15.83 22.87 -2.42
CA SER A 523 -15.62 21.53 -1.86
C SER A 523 -16.63 20.50 -2.36
N SER A 524 -17.83 20.94 -2.78
CA SER A 524 -18.85 20.11 -3.43
C SER A 524 -18.45 19.57 -4.80
N GLU A 525 -17.55 20.23 -5.53
CA GLU A 525 -17.07 19.73 -6.82
C GLU A 525 -16.02 18.65 -6.64
N TYR A 526 -15.02 18.88 -5.77
CA TYR A 526 -14.06 17.84 -5.38
C TYR A 526 -14.77 16.62 -4.81
N ARG A 527 -15.83 16.84 -4.03
CA ARG A 527 -16.71 15.81 -3.50
C ARG A 527 -17.25 14.89 -4.60
N ARG A 528 -17.86 15.48 -5.64
CA ARG A 528 -18.45 14.75 -6.77
C ARG A 528 -17.40 13.87 -7.43
N VAL A 529 -16.22 14.43 -7.69
CA VAL A 529 -15.13 13.70 -8.34
C VAL A 529 -14.60 12.57 -7.45
N TYR A 530 -14.42 12.80 -6.14
CA TYR A 530 -13.97 11.74 -5.23
C TYR A 530 -14.98 10.59 -5.11
N GLU A 531 -16.29 10.90 -5.11
CA GLU A 531 -17.33 9.88 -5.19
C GLU A 531 -17.22 9.10 -6.50
N GLY A 532 -17.07 9.77 -7.64
CA GLY A 532 -16.87 9.12 -8.94
C GLY A 532 -15.65 8.19 -8.96
N ILE A 533 -14.50 8.67 -8.46
CA ILE A 533 -13.28 7.86 -8.35
C ILE A 533 -13.51 6.64 -7.46
N VAL A 534 -14.09 6.82 -6.26
CA VAL A 534 -14.38 5.70 -5.35
C VAL A 534 -15.30 4.70 -6.04
N ASP A 535 -16.34 5.16 -6.74
CA ASP A 535 -17.36 4.30 -7.33
C ASP A 535 -16.81 3.42 -8.44
N GLN A 536 -15.95 4.00 -9.26
CA GLN A 536 -15.23 3.27 -10.27
C GLN A 536 -14.24 2.31 -9.60
N CYS A 537 -13.50 2.75 -8.58
CA CYS A 537 -12.41 2.00 -7.94
C CYS A 537 -12.85 0.93 -6.92
N ASN A 538 -14.11 0.91 -6.46
CA ASN A 538 -14.57 0.07 -5.35
C ASN A 538 -14.78 -1.42 -5.71
N GLY A 539 -13.98 -1.98 -6.61
CA GLY A 539 -13.98 -3.40 -6.97
C GLY A 539 -13.43 -4.34 -5.88
N GLY A 540 -13.09 -3.81 -4.70
CA GLY A 540 -12.54 -4.57 -3.57
C GLY A 540 -11.02 -4.80 -3.59
N ALA A 541 -10.32 -4.37 -4.65
CA ALA A 541 -8.87 -4.49 -4.77
C ALA A 541 -8.10 -3.26 -4.25
N LYS A 542 -8.70 -2.06 -4.36
CA LYS A 542 -8.06 -0.79 -3.96
C LYS A 542 -8.33 -0.44 -2.50
N SER A 543 -7.32 0.14 -1.87
CA SER A 543 -7.39 0.78 -0.56
C SER A 543 -7.57 2.28 -0.75
N PHE A 544 -8.34 2.92 0.13
CA PHE A 544 -8.49 4.38 0.13
C PHE A 544 -8.04 4.90 1.48
N VAL A 545 -7.42 6.08 1.52
CA VAL A 545 -6.99 6.73 2.75
C VAL A 545 -7.39 8.19 2.67
N TRP A 546 -7.99 8.71 3.73
CA TRP A 546 -8.35 10.13 3.83
C TRP A 546 -7.35 10.83 4.72
N VAL A 547 -6.76 11.91 4.24
CA VAL A 547 -5.78 12.69 4.98
C VAL A 547 -6.29 14.12 5.15
N ALA A 548 -6.35 14.56 6.40
CA ALA A 548 -6.55 15.97 6.72
C ALA A 548 -5.18 16.65 6.68
N SER A 549 -4.99 17.50 5.70
CA SER A 549 -3.79 18.32 5.58
C SER A 549 -4.01 19.67 6.21
N MET A 550 -3.03 20.10 6.99
CA MET A 550 -2.96 21.46 7.53
C MET A 550 -1.68 22.08 6.97
N SER A 551 -1.80 22.67 5.78
CA SER A 551 -0.67 23.35 5.13
C SER A 551 -0.14 24.45 6.03
N ASP A 552 -1.03 25.25 6.61
CA ASP A 552 -0.68 26.49 7.28
C ASP A 552 -1.45 26.58 8.62
N TYR A 553 -0.73 26.50 9.76
CA TYR A 553 -1.15 26.94 11.11
C TYR A 553 -2.36 26.27 11.79
N ALA A 554 -2.07 25.30 12.67
CA ALA A 554 -3.12 24.68 13.49
C ALA A 554 -2.73 24.44 14.96
N LYS A 555 -1.52 23.94 15.25
CA LYS A 555 -1.26 23.30 16.55
C LYS A 555 -1.63 24.12 17.78
N ARG A 556 -1.26 25.40 17.86
CA ARG A 556 -1.58 26.26 19.03
C ARG A 556 -3.09 26.46 19.22
N HIS A 557 -3.81 26.79 18.15
CA HIS A 557 -5.26 27.03 18.21
C HIS A 557 -6.06 25.73 18.35
N PHE A 558 -5.55 24.63 17.80
CA PHE A 558 -6.15 23.30 17.96
C PHE A 558 -5.94 22.77 19.37
N THR A 559 -4.76 22.98 19.95
CA THR A 559 -4.54 22.65 21.36
C THR A 559 -5.48 23.45 22.24
N ALA A 560 -5.68 24.75 21.97
CA ALA A 560 -6.63 25.58 22.71
C ALA A 560 -8.08 25.12 22.51
N ALA A 561 -8.51 24.85 21.27
CA ALA A 561 -9.87 24.44 20.95
C ALA A 561 -10.19 23.00 21.41
N TYR A 562 -9.23 22.08 21.33
CA TYR A 562 -9.33 20.74 21.91
C TYR A 562 -9.37 20.79 23.43
N THR A 563 -8.52 21.59 24.07
CA THR A 563 -8.55 21.78 25.53
C THR A 563 -9.88 22.38 25.97
N ALA A 564 -10.46 23.30 25.20
CA ALA A 564 -11.80 23.84 25.44
C ALA A 564 -12.89 22.77 25.23
N TYR A 565 -12.80 21.96 24.17
CA TYR A 565 -13.74 20.87 23.90
C TYR A 565 -13.73 19.80 25.00
N VAL A 566 -12.54 19.31 25.39
CA VAL A 566 -12.38 18.34 26.48
C VAL A 566 -12.78 18.96 27.82
N GLY A 567 -12.46 20.23 28.05
CA GLY A 567 -12.87 20.97 29.24
C GLY A 567 -14.39 21.13 29.38
N ASN A 568 -15.10 21.26 28.25
CA ASN A 568 -16.55 21.39 28.22
C ASN A 568 -17.30 20.04 28.23
N ASN A 569 -16.72 18.99 27.68
CA ASN A 569 -17.34 17.65 27.57
C ASN A 569 -16.89 16.69 28.67
N ALA A 570 -16.92 17.16 29.92
CA ALA A 570 -16.48 16.47 31.13
C ALA A 570 -16.83 14.97 31.19
N THR A 571 -15.91 14.13 30.73
CA THR A 571 -15.63 12.85 31.38
C THR A 571 -14.30 13.00 32.10
N PRO A 572 -14.20 12.64 33.39
CA PRO A 572 -13.00 12.82 34.19
C PRO A 572 -11.94 11.79 33.79
N SER A 573 -11.33 11.94 32.61
CA SER A 573 -10.01 11.39 32.37
C SER A 573 -9.02 12.35 33.04
N SER A 574 -8.25 11.83 33.99
CA SER A 574 -7.34 12.58 34.87
C SER A 574 -6.09 13.13 34.17
N LEU A 575 -6.15 13.36 32.86
CA LEU A 575 -5.03 13.80 32.07
C LEU A 575 -5.29 15.23 31.62
N ASN A 576 -4.47 16.15 32.12
CA ASN A 576 -4.50 17.55 31.74
C ASN A 576 -4.21 17.66 30.23
N PRO A 577 -5.16 18.12 29.39
CA PRO A 577 -5.01 18.13 27.92
C PRO A 577 -3.76 18.89 27.46
N THR A 578 -3.37 19.91 28.23
CA THR A 578 -2.16 20.70 28.06
C THR A 578 -0.87 19.91 28.35
N GLU A 579 -0.89 18.93 29.26
CA GLU A 579 0.25 18.02 29.53
C GLU A 579 0.35 16.88 28.51
N ILE A 580 -0.78 16.44 27.92
CA ILE A 580 -0.79 15.42 26.86
C ILE A 580 -0.14 15.96 25.57
N LEU A 581 -0.32 17.26 25.27
CA LEU A 581 0.02 17.86 23.98
C LEU A 581 1.24 18.80 24.01
N SER A 582 1.85 19.03 25.18
CA SER A 582 3.11 19.78 25.29
C SER A 582 4.27 19.01 24.64
N SER A 583 5.16 19.70 23.93
CA SER A 583 6.23 19.08 23.14
C SER A 583 7.28 18.31 23.96
N GLU A 584 7.25 18.35 25.29
CA GLU A 584 8.17 17.59 26.16
C GLU A 584 7.67 16.18 26.50
N THR A 585 6.36 15.93 26.46
CA THR A 585 5.75 14.63 26.83
C THR A 585 5.48 13.72 25.64
N LEU A 586 5.36 14.27 24.42
CA LEU A 586 4.96 13.52 23.23
C LEU A 586 6.07 12.73 22.50
N PRO A 587 7.38 13.02 22.59
CA PRO A 587 8.38 12.16 21.92
C PRO A 587 9.02 11.08 22.80
N ASN A 588 9.02 11.18 24.14
CA ASN A 588 10.01 10.44 24.94
C ASN A 588 9.54 9.74 26.23
N HIS A 589 8.24 9.55 26.51
CA HIS A 589 7.84 8.76 27.69
C HIS A 589 7.71 7.26 27.35
N PRO A 590 8.67 6.39 27.72
CA PRO A 590 8.70 4.98 27.29
C PRO A 590 7.67 4.08 27.99
N SER A 591 6.73 4.68 28.75
CA SER A 591 5.77 3.97 29.61
C SER A 591 4.30 4.17 29.26
N LEU A 592 3.95 5.10 28.37
CA LEU A 592 2.58 5.20 27.87
C LEU A 592 2.43 4.22 26.70
N PRO A 593 1.53 3.22 26.78
CA PRO A 593 1.21 2.40 25.61
C PRO A 593 0.68 3.36 24.54
N HIS A 594 1.32 3.39 23.37
CA HIS A 594 0.98 4.28 22.25
C HIS A 594 -0.53 4.58 22.18
N GLU A 595 -0.84 5.86 22.36
CA GLU A 595 -2.17 6.44 22.54
C GLU A 595 -2.98 6.38 21.24
N ASP A 596 -3.51 5.21 20.90
CA ASP A 596 -4.53 5.12 19.84
C ASP A 596 -5.74 6.02 20.19
N GLY A 597 -6.03 6.23 21.48
CA GLY A 597 -7.12 7.08 21.96
C GLY A 597 -6.95 8.58 21.69
N VAL A 598 -5.75 9.15 21.82
CA VAL A 598 -5.55 10.61 21.63
C VAL A 598 -5.60 10.98 20.15
N TYR A 599 -4.95 10.19 19.29
CA TYR A 599 -5.00 10.41 17.84
C TYR A 599 -6.42 10.20 17.28
N THR A 600 -7.14 9.18 17.75
CA THR A 600 -8.55 8.97 17.36
C THR A 600 -9.46 10.08 17.86
N THR A 601 -9.32 10.51 19.12
CA THR A 601 -10.10 11.66 19.64
C THR A 601 -9.80 12.94 18.84
N PHE A 602 -8.55 13.14 18.43
CA PHE A 602 -8.16 14.28 17.61
C PHE A 602 -8.75 14.22 16.20
N ALA A 603 -8.70 13.04 15.56
CA ALA A 603 -9.37 12.80 14.29
C ALA A 603 -10.89 13.02 14.39
N ASP A 604 -11.54 12.46 15.42
CA ASP A 604 -12.98 12.63 15.68
C ASP A 604 -13.32 14.11 15.90
N TRP A 605 -12.48 14.86 16.61
CA TRP A 605 -12.71 16.28 16.85
C TRP A 605 -12.52 17.11 15.58
N ILE A 606 -11.52 16.83 14.73
CA ILE A 606 -11.39 17.49 13.41
C ILE A 606 -12.64 17.22 12.59
N GLU A 607 -13.07 15.97 12.58
CA GLU A 607 -14.29 15.57 11.88
C GLU A 607 -15.53 16.28 12.46
N THR A 608 -15.60 16.50 13.77
CA THR A 608 -16.75 17.14 14.43
C THR A 608 -16.74 18.66 14.30
N GLN A 609 -15.59 19.32 14.40
CA GLN A 609 -15.53 20.78 14.47
C GLN A 609 -15.29 21.43 13.10
N TYR A 610 -14.53 20.77 12.22
CA TYR A 610 -14.20 21.32 10.91
C TYR A 610 -15.09 20.75 9.81
N LEU A 611 -15.60 19.52 9.97
CA LEU A 611 -16.31 18.81 8.91
C LEU A 611 -17.80 18.53 9.20
N ASP A 612 -18.29 18.67 10.44
CA ASP A 612 -19.67 18.36 10.82
C ASP A 612 -20.63 19.48 10.43
N VAL A 613 -21.36 19.27 9.33
CA VAL A 613 -22.30 20.24 8.77
C VAL A 613 -23.71 19.64 8.84
N PRO A 614 -24.70 20.33 9.46
CA PRO A 614 -25.96 19.70 9.84
C PRO A 614 -26.89 19.20 8.72
N GLU A 615 -26.76 19.63 7.45
CA GLU A 615 -27.85 19.36 6.47
C GLU A 615 -27.48 18.54 5.23
N ASN A 616 -26.22 18.35 4.83
CA ASN A 616 -25.87 17.57 3.60
C ASN A 616 -24.55 16.77 3.64
N TRP A 617 -23.76 16.87 4.72
CA TRP A 617 -22.42 16.27 4.79
C TRP A 617 -22.33 15.07 5.74
N ASP A 618 -23.25 14.98 6.70
CA ASP A 618 -23.30 13.87 7.65
C ASP A 618 -23.64 12.53 6.94
N GLY A 619 -24.49 12.60 5.90
CA GLY A 619 -24.73 11.50 4.96
C GLY A 619 -23.51 11.16 4.09
N TYR A 620 -22.78 12.17 3.62
CA TYR A 620 -21.58 12.05 2.78
C TYR A 620 -20.43 11.34 3.48
N ARG A 621 -20.17 11.70 4.74
CA ARG A 621 -19.08 11.19 5.56
C ARG A 621 -19.30 9.72 5.89
N ARG A 622 -20.49 9.36 6.38
CA ARG A 622 -20.84 7.95 6.61
C ARG A 622 -20.90 7.18 5.31
N SER A 623 -21.39 7.76 4.21
CA SER A 623 -21.45 7.05 2.93
C SER A 623 -20.07 6.77 2.39
N LEU A 624 -19.18 7.76 2.28
CA LEU A 624 -17.84 7.55 1.74
C LEU A 624 -16.99 6.69 2.65
N ARG A 625 -16.95 6.93 3.96
CA ARG A 625 -16.21 6.06 4.88
C ARG A 625 -16.71 4.62 4.88
N LYS A 626 -18.02 4.41 4.80
CA LYS A 626 -18.60 3.08 4.66
C LYS A 626 -18.27 2.45 3.31
N ARG A 627 -18.21 3.24 2.24
CA ARG A 627 -17.86 2.80 0.88
C ARG A 627 -16.38 2.48 0.74
N THR A 628 -15.51 3.29 1.33
CA THR A 628 -14.05 3.14 1.34
C THR A 628 -13.56 2.21 2.44
N ARG A 629 -14.43 1.86 3.39
CA ARG A 629 -14.12 1.07 4.60
C ARG A 629 -13.03 1.70 5.48
N GLU A 630 -13.03 3.03 5.55
CA GLU A 630 -12.10 3.78 6.41
C GLU A 630 -12.77 4.27 7.70
N ASP A 631 -12.07 4.08 8.82
CA ASP A 631 -12.61 4.34 10.15
C ASP A 631 -12.32 5.75 10.68
N PHE A 632 -11.43 6.51 10.06
CA PHE A 632 -11.18 7.91 10.43
C PHE A 632 -10.34 8.62 9.38
N LEU A 633 -10.35 9.95 9.44
CA LEU A 633 -9.47 10.85 8.73
C LEU A 633 -8.09 10.91 9.42
N TYR A 634 -7.00 10.80 8.66
CA TYR A 634 -5.64 10.88 9.19
C TYR A 634 -5.16 12.34 9.23
N PRO A 635 -5.13 13.02 10.38
CA PRO A 635 -4.56 14.35 10.47
C PRO A 635 -3.05 14.33 10.32
N LEU A 636 -2.56 15.23 9.46
CA LEU A 636 -1.15 15.54 9.25
C LEU A 636 -0.94 17.05 9.41
N TRP A 637 0.09 17.44 10.16
CA TRP A 637 0.39 18.86 10.38
C TRP A 637 1.88 19.10 10.65
N TYR A 638 2.30 20.35 10.46
CA TYR A 638 3.61 20.83 10.87
C TYR A 638 3.50 21.64 12.16
N ASP A 639 4.49 21.48 13.04
CA ASP A 639 4.72 22.46 14.10
C ASP A 639 5.31 23.71 13.46
N VAL A 640 4.77 24.88 13.77
CA VAL A 640 5.22 26.16 13.18
C VAL A 640 5.59 27.13 14.30
N GLU A 641 6.66 27.90 14.08
CA GLU A 641 7.10 29.01 14.93
C GLU A 641 7.00 30.34 14.18
N SER A 642 6.49 31.35 14.86
CA SER A 642 6.35 32.70 14.30
C SER A 642 7.49 33.58 14.82
N ASN A 643 8.16 34.31 13.93
CA ASN A 643 9.20 35.29 14.24
C ASN A 643 9.00 36.58 13.42
N ASP A 644 9.88 37.57 13.60
CA ASP A 644 9.79 38.86 12.92
C ASP A 644 9.89 38.78 11.38
N GLN A 645 10.37 37.66 10.83
CA GLN A 645 10.48 37.40 9.39
C GLN A 645 9.29 36.61 8.84
N GLY A 646 8.26 36.39 9.65
CA GLY A 646 7.12 35.55 9.35
C GLY A 646 7.23 34.20 10.03
N GLU A 647 6.60 33.22 9.43
CA GLU A 647 6.34 31.96 10.10
C GLU A 647 7.08 30.82 9.42
N ARG A 648 7.68 29.93 10.24
CA ARG A 648 8.60 28.89 9.79
C ARG A 648 8.26 27.56 10.43
N ILE A 649 8.39 26.46 9.68
CA ILE A 649 8.28 25.11 10.22
C ILE A 649 9.31 24.98 11.34
N LYS A 650 8.87 24.49 12.50
CA LYS A 650 9.71 24.29 13.67
C LYS A 650 10.64 23.10 13.44
N THR A 651 11.87 23.40 13.06
CA THR A 651 12.92 22.40 12.83
C THR A 651 13.44 21.90 14.18
N GLY A 652 13.70 20.61 14.30
CA GLY A 652 14.18 19.98 15.55
C GLY A 652 13.13 19.23 16.38
N SER A 653 11.84 19.36 16.05
CA SER A 653 10.84 18.35 16.44
C SER A 653 10.92 17.17 15.47
N ARG A 654 11.01 15.94 16.00
CA ARG A 654 10.99 14.70 15.19
C ARG A 654 9.79 13.85 15.65
N PRO A 655 8.90 13.41 14.74
CA PRO A 655 8.92 13.68 13.29
C PRO A 655 8.62 15.15 12.95
N ILE A 656 9.10 15.68 11.82
CA ILE A 656 8.80 17.07 11.39
C ILE A 656 7.34 17.18 10.96
N LEU A 657 6.87 16.22 10.17
CA LEU A 657 5.45 16.03 9.84
C LEU A 657 4.80 15.15 10.90
N GLN A 658 3.94 15.75 11.71
CA GLN A 658 3.22 15.03 12.75
C GLN A 658 2.15 14.12 12.13
N GLY A 659 2.01 12.91 12.66
CA GLY A 659 1.09 11.89 12.14
C GLY A 659 1.63 11.04 10.99
N ALA A 660 2.84 11.33 10.47
CA ALA A 660 3.48 10.59 9.39
C ALA A 660 3.58 9.08 9.67
N ASP A 661 3.99 8.70 10.88
CA ASP A 661 4.07 7.30 11.34
C ASP A 661 2.75 6.53 11.12
N ARG A 662 1.63 7.17 11.45
CA ARG A 662 0.30 6.56 11.39
C ARG A 662 -0.16 6.37 9.95
N LEU A 663 0.16 7.34 9.10
CA LEU A 663 -0.11 7.24 7.67
C LEU A 663 0.74 6.14 7.04
N ILE A 664 2.03 6.05 7.34
CA ILE A 664 2.92 4.99 6.84
C ILE A 664 2.45 3.62 7.33
N ASP A 665 2.15 3.47 8.63
CA ASP A 665 1.59 2.24 9.19
C ASP A 665 0.27 1.84 8.47
N ARG A 666 -0.56 2.82 8.07
CA ARG A 666 -1.79 2.57 7.30
C ARG A 666 -1.51 2.16 5.85
N ILE A 667 -0.60 2.84 5.16
CA ILE A 667 -0.20 2.52 3.77
C ILE A 667 0.42 1.12 3.71
N GLU A 668 1.26 0.78 4.68
CA GLU A 668 1.85 -0.56 4.79
C GLU A 668 0.84 -1.63 5.24
N GLY A 669 -0.41 -1.27 5.56
CA GLY A 669 -1.44 -2.18 6.04
C GLY A 669 -1.20 -2.74 7.45
N ARG A 670 -0.33 -2.12 8.26
CA ARG A 670 -0.07 -2.53 9.66
C ARG A 670 -1.25 -2.21 10.58
N THR A 671 -1.94 -1.09 10.33
CA THR A 671 -3.07 -0.62 11.14
C THR A 671 -4.28 -1.55 11.06
N LEU A 672 -4.54 -2.14 9.89
CA LEU A 672 -5.62 -3.12 9.68
C LEU A 672 -5.43 -4.38 10.54
N VAL A 673 -4.18 -4.88 10.67
CA VAL A 673 -3.86 -6.05 11.51
C VAL A 673 -4.03 -5.75 13.00
N ARG A 674 -3.77 -4.50 13.43
CA ARG A 674 -3.90 -4.08 14.84
C ARG A 674 -5.36 -3.85 15.24
N THR A 675 -6.15 -3.21 14.37
CA THR A 675 -7.53 -2.79 14.65
C THR A 675 -8.54 -3.90 14.39
N TYR A 676 -8.29 -4.75 13.38
CA TYR A 676 -9.14 -5.88 13.01
C TYR A 676 -8.32 -7.17 12.93
N PRO A 677 -8.11 -7.89 14.05
CA PRO A 677 -7.31 -9.11 14.05
C PRO A 677 -8.02 -10.24 13.30
N TRP A 678 -7.77 -10.38 11.98
CA TRP A 678 -8.01 -11.50 11.03
C TRP A 678 -9.32 -12.32 11.09
N ARG A 679 -10.19 -12.15 12.09
CA ARG A 679 -11.38 -12.97 12.34
C ARG A 679 -12.60 -12.53 11.53
N SER A 680 -12.60 -11.32 10.96
CA SER A 680 -13.78 -10.73 10.31
C SER A 680 -13.81 -10.82 8.78
N TYR A 681 -12.72 -11.25 8.11
CA TYR A 681 -12.60 -11.15 6.65
C TYR A 681 -12.21 -12.46 5.95
N LEU A 682 -12.86 -13.58 6.32
CA LEU A 682 -12.96 -14.69 5.37
C LEU A 682 -14.07 -14.38 4.36
N PRO A 683 -13.81 -14.42 3.04
CA PRO A 683 -14.84 -14.24 2.03
C PRO A 683 -15.88 -15.37 2.19
N GLY A 684 -17.09 -15.01 2.66
CA GLY A 684 -18.11 -15.93 3.17
C GLY A 684 -18.72 -15.54 4.54
N GLY A 685 -18.33 -14.38 5.08
CA GLY A 685 -18.74 -13.86 6.41
C GLY A 685 -20.22 -13.57 6.65
N GLU A 686 -21.13 -13.80 5.70
CA GLU A 686 -22.58 -13.81 6.01
C GLU A 686 -22.97 -14.94 6.98
N SER A 687 -22.13 -15.97 7.16
CA SER A 687 -22.37 -17.03 8.14
C SER A 687 -21.98 -16.67 9.58
N LEU A 688 -21.14 -15.64 9.78
CA LEU A 688 -20.64 -15.28 11.11
C LEU A 688 -21.61 -14.35 11.84
N SER A 689 -22.32 -13.44 11.16
CA SER A 689 -23.40 -12.66 11.77
C SER A 689 -24.53 -13.57 12.28
N LYS A 690 -24.85 -14.64 11.54
CA LYS A 690 -25.77 -15.69 12.00
C LYS A 690 -25.26 -16.46 13.20
N SER A 691 -23.94 -16.65 13.34
CA SER A 691 -23.37 -17.32 14.50
C SER A 691 -23.40 -16.43 15.76
N GLU A 692 -23.19 -15.11 15.60
CA GLU A 692 -23.34 -14.15 16.70
C GLU A 692 -24.82 -13.98 17.08
N GLU A 693 -25.72 -13.90 16.11
CA GLU A 693 -27.17 -13.90 16.33
C GLU A 693 -27.64 -15.22 16.99
N MET A 694 -27.08 -16.37 16.61
CA MET A 694 -27.39 -17.66 17.23
C MET A 694 -26.85 -17.76 18.67
N VAL A 695 -25.69 -17.16 18.96
CA VAL A 695 -25.14 -17.09 20.31
C VAL A 695 -25.94 -16.14 21.19
N GLU A 696 -26.37 -14.98 20.66
CA GLU A 696 -27.21 -14.04 21.38
C GLU A 696 -28.60 -14.63 21.65
N ASN A 697 -29.20 -15.29 20.65
CA ASN A 697 -30.46 -16.03 20.81
C ASN A 697 -30.34 -17.20 21.81
N MET A 698 -29.20 -17.91 21.84
CA MET A 698 -28.93 -18.93 22.87
C MET A 698 -28.81 -18.30 24.26
N ARG A 699 -28.23 -17.11 24.37
CA ARG A 699 -28.07 -16.39 25.62
C ARG A 699 -29.41 -15.88 26.16
N GLU A 700 -30.26 -15.34 25.29
CA GLU A 700 -31.64 -14.96 25.63
C GLU A 700 -32.48 -16.18 26.02
N SER A 701 -32.36 -17.30 25.29
CA SER A 701 -33.01 -18.56 25.64
C SER A 701 -32.62 -19.07 27.03
N LEU A 702 -31.31 -19.02 27.36
CA LEU A 702 -30.81 -19.45 28.68
C LEU A 702 -31.26 -18.52 29.80
N ASN A 703 -31.30 -17.22 29.56
CA ASN A 703 -31.81 -16.25 30.54
C ASN A 703 -33.31 -16.42 30.77
N THR A 704 -34.08 -16.72 29.72
CA THR A 704 -35.52 -16.98 29.81
C THR A 704 -35.81 -18.28 30.58
N GLN A 705 -35.01 -19.34 30.38
CA GLN A 705 -35.14 -20.55 31.20
C GLN A 705 -34.80 -20.30 32.67
N ARG A 706 -33.83 -19.43 32.95
CA ARG A 706 -33.41 -19.11 34.32
C ARG A 706 -34.48 -18.33 35.08
N THR A 707 -35.11 -17.34 34.46
CA THR A 707 -36.23 -16.60 35.05
C THR A 707 -37.46 -17.48 35.23
N THR A 708 -37.71 -18.41 34.31
CA THR A 708 -38.81 -19.39 34.45
C THR A 708 -38.58 -20.33 35.63
N ASN A 709 -37.35 -20.82 35.83
CA ASN A 709 -37.03 -21.70 36.96
C ASN A 709 -37.00 -20.96 38.32
N GLU A 710 -36.63 -19.68 38.35
CA GLU A 710 -36.71 -18.87 39.58
C GLU A 710 -38.16 -18.54 39.97
N SER A 711 -39.07 -18.39 38.99
CA SER A 711 -40.51 -18.22 39.26
C SER A 711 -41.19 -19.48 39.80
N VAL A 712 -40.69 -20.67 39.48
CA VAL A 712 -41.23 -21.95 39.99
C VAL A 712 -40.71 -22.26 41.40
N ALA A 713 -39.56 -21.69 41.79
CA ALA A 713 -38.97 -21.89 43.11
C ALA A 713 -39.59 -20.98 44.20
N THR A 714 -40.40 -19.99 43.84
CA THR A 714 -41.00 -19.03 44.79
C THR A 714 -42.43 -19.35 45.25
N ASP A 715 -43.06 -20.39 44.70
CA ASP A 715 -44.43 -20.82 45.06
C ASP A 715 -44.47 -21.99 46.08
N GLY A 716 -43.39 -22.22 46.81
CA GLY A 716 -43.22 -23.38 47.69
C GLY A 716 -42.75 -23.06 49.10
N GLU A 717 -43.26 -22.01 49.74
CA GLU A 717 -43.11 -21.83 51.19
C GLU A 717 -44.34 -22.40 51.92
N PRO A 718 -44.21 -23.50 52.69
CA PRO A 718 -45.30 -23.99 53.53
C PRO A 718 -45.46 -23.06 54.74
N THR A 719 -46.66 -22.50 54.88
CA THR A 719 -47.12 -21.80 56.09
C THR A 719 -47.04 -22.74 57.30
N GLU A 720 -46.17 -22.39 58.24
CA GLU A 720 -46.02 -23.02 59.55
C GLU A 720 -47.06 -22.40 60.50
N GLU A 721 -48.25 -23.00 60.54
CA GLU A 721 -49.28 -22.74 61.57
C GLU A 721 -49.73 -24.08 62.14
N ASP A 722 -48.93 -24.60 63.09
CA ASP A 722 -49.35 -25.48 64.21
C ASP A 722 -48.13 -25.79 65.10
N ALA A 723 -47.78 -24.82 65.97
CA ALA A 723 -47.18 -25.01 67.31
C ALA A 723 -47.11 -23.69 68.08
#